data_AF-A0A670JPF9-F1
#
_entry.id   AF-A0A670JPF9-F1
#
_cell.length_a   1.000
_cell.length_b   1.000
_cell.length_c   1.000
_cell.angle_alpha   90.00
_cell.angle_beta   90.00
_cell.angle_gamma   90.00
#
_symmetry.space_group_name_H-M   'P 1'
#
loop_
_entity.id
_entity.type
_entity.pdbx_description
1 polymer ?
#
loop_
_entity_poly.entity_id
_entity_poly.type
_entity_poly.pdbx_seq_one_letter_code
_entity_poly.pdbx_strand_id
1 'polypeptide(L)'
;MQPLHRRRKEKGRGGGRGDQFDPSQRPGGTTLSYRPCGKKSDPAGLLENENEQLQQQLRETVDENGRLHKVLKERDFEIKQLHKKIEEERLALLGTSGVPGDVAATKIVELAKQNRHMTAEVEKEKTKVKQLNNRIKELEKEAATATFPGDRFANLGTFPGRNLSGDRFCESPEMKALQEKLTAANFKVSEFRNQLQTTKQELKMTQKLLANEVGEDVNIQNLLSTPGTWRGRAQQILILQGKVRDLENQLGHSRSRLSESSTEEEAVSLADSRKTSASKKNLQRIRSLEKEKKEALEKLSGEHNTLLKDYEELKQKLDGSKARNKVLSHEVKTLKEQISTLLDKGKHDDELVDALLSQQKEMQAILKNLSQQDERTKESHQNLEQQLSVEVQKQNCLIEQLKQMVAEREARVKELEEEVQQFTSQVNQIGSLNTTEIIASTLVIFASASSLVYRGSLLPPFPTQVLFFFFFFLLFRIVEPDNLDMKTVKIQIAEYKALGQAAEAERGKLIEMVNILQKRVDDSTTKVWEADKKLQEQQRRYIALEQQFEHLKTESGKNSATGLASTAQPHNSTRLDWNVGERSGPPSAQRSEVPLESQIEELSTRLAIQMDENESLKMALQDSAKTKEEDFRLYQETVGQVKDIFLQALRQQKQDRT
;
A
#
# COMPACT_ATOMS: atom_id res chain seq x y z
N MET A 1 -50.87 23.83 -9.01
CA MET A 1 -49.56 24.38 -9.42
C MET A 1 -48.76 23.28 -10.10
N GLN A 2 -48.43 23.45 -11.37
CA GLN A 2 -47.69 22.54 -12.25
C GLN A 2 -46.44 23.27 -12.78
N PRO A 3 -45.41 22.53 -13.24
CA PRO A 3 -44.74 22.88 -14.49
C PRO A 3 -44.54 21.61 -15.38
N LEU A 4 -45.17 21.55 -16.55
CA LEU A 4 -44.77 22.09 -17.87
C LEU A 4 -43.87 21.15 -18.69
N HIS A 5 -44.52 20.47 -19.63
CA HIS A 5 -43.96 19.76 -20.78
C HIS A 5 -43.22 20.70 -21.75
N ARG A 6 -42.12 20.22 -22.32
CA ARG A 6 -41.78 20.50 -23.73
C ARG A 6 -41.04 19.33 -24.37
N ARG A 7 -41.74 18.65 -25.28
CA ARG A 7 -41.20 17.69 -26.26
C ARG A 7 -40.44 18.44 -27.34
N ARG A 8 -39.28 17.95 -27.77
CA ARG A 8 -38.68 18.27 -29.08
C ARG A 8 -38.58 16.97 -29.90
N LYS A 9 -39.25 16.96 -31.04
CA LYS A 9 -39.22 15.94 -32.09
C LYS A 9 -38.05 16.26 -33.03
N GLU A 10 -37.29 15.26 -33.43
CA GLU A 10 -36.58 15.28 -34.71
C GLU A 10 -36.69 13.90 -35.37
N LYS A 11 -37.12 13.88 -36.63
CA LYS A 11 -37.37 12.70 -37.46
C LYS A 11 -36.14 12.51 -38.36
N GLY A 12 -35.52 11.33 -38.32
CA GLY A 12 -34.66 10.83 -39.39
C GLY A 12 -35.32 9.61 -40.04
N ARG A 13 -35.71 9.72 -41.31
CA ARG A 13 -36.10 8.59 -42.18
C ARG A 13 -34.94 8.31 -43.12
N GLY A 14 -34.59 7.04 -43.27
CA GLY A 14 -33.68 6.55 -44.31
C GLY A 14 -33.60 5.04 -44.23
N GLY A 15 -34.45 4.36 -45.01
CA GLY A 15 -34.43 2.92 -45.20
C GLY A 15 -33.94 2.57 -46.60
N GLY A 16 -33.17 1.49 -46.71
CA GLY A 16 -32.80 0.86 -47.98
C GLY A 16 -32.75 -0.65 -47.79
N ARG A 17 -33.65 -1.37 -48.47
CA ARG A 17 -33.60 -2.82 -48.68
C ARG A 17 -32.92 -3.06 -50.03
N GLY A 18 -32.15 -4.14 -50.16
CA GLY A 18 -31.59 -4.62 -51.42
C GLY A 18 -31.75 -6.13 -51.52
N ASP A 19 -32.37 -6.54 -52.64
CA ASP A 19 -32.83 -7.88 -53.01
C ASP A 19 -31.73 -8.87 -53.41
N GLN A 20 -32.09 -10.16 -53.36
CA GLN A 20 -31.42 -11.29 -54.00
C GLN A 20 -31.56 -11.25 -55.53
N PHE A 21 -30.50 -11.63 -56.25
CA PHE A 21 -30.60 -12.14 -57.62
C PHE A 21 -29.44 -13.10 -57.96
N ASP A 22 -29.79 -14.30 -58.39
CA ASP A 22 -28.95 -15.32 -59.06
C ASP A 22 -29.02 -15.08 -60.59
N PRO A 23 -27.95 -15.31 -61.37
CA PRO A 23 -28.10 -16.37 -62.37
C PRO A 23 -26.82 -17.11 -62.80
N SER A 24 -27.00 -18.41 -62.99
CA SER A 24 -26.22 -19.29 -63.88
C SER A 24 -26.54 -19.01 -65.35
N GLN A 25 -25.53 -18.85 -66.23
CA GLN A 25 -25.50 -19.26 -67.65
C GLN A 25 -24.16 -18.90 -68.35
N ARG A 26 -23.45 -19.90 -68.88
CA ARG A 26 -22.44 -19.75 -69.96
C ARG A 26 -23.15 -19.79 -71.33
N PRO A 27 -22.56 -19.26 -72.41
CA PRO A 27 -21.91 -20.17 -73.37
C PRO A 27 -20.70 -19.62 -74.16
N GLY A 28 -19.75 -20.53 -74.45
CA GLY A 28 -18.94 -20.66 -75.69
C GLY A 28 -17.95 -19.55 -76.05
N GLY A 29 -16.71 -19.76 -76.49
CA GLY A 29 -15.97 -20.94 -76.97
C GLY A 29 -15.11 -20.46 -78.14
N THR A 30 -13.78 -20.67 -78.12
CA THR A 30 -12.93 -20.81 -79.33
C THR A 30 -11.55 -21.32 -78.90
N THR A 31 -11.23 -22.53 -79.34
CA THR A 31 -9.87 -23.09 -79.34
C THR A 31 -9.10 -22.52 -80.53
N LEU A 32 -7.90 -21.98 -80.30
CA LEU A 32 -6.89 -21.85 -81.36
C LEU A 32 -5.49 -22.02 -80.78
N SER A 33 -4.85 -23.11 -81.23
CA SER A 33 -3.51 -23.57 -80.88
C SER A 33 -2.48 -22.88 -81.78
N TYR A 34 -1.39 -22.34 -81.23
CA TYR A 34 -0.05 -22.39 -81.85
C TYR A 34 1.06 -22.37 -80.77
N ARG A 35 2.14 -23.11 -81.08
CA ARG A 35 3.30 -23.51 -80.26
C ARG A 35 4.32 -22.37 -79.97
N PRO A 36 5.32 -22.61 -79.09
CA PRO A 36 5.90 -21.60 -78.20
C PRO A 36 7.19 -20.97 -78.74
N CYS A 37 7.47 -19.73 -78.36
CA CYS A 37 8.85 -19.28 -78.17
C CYS A 37 8.93 -17.95 -77.39
N GLY A 38 9.85 -17.90 -76.43
CA GLY A 38 10.40 -16.64 -75.91
C GLY A 38 9.89 -16.23 -74.54
N LYS A 39 10.73 -16.46 -73.52
CA LYS A 39 10.60 -15.88 -72.18
C LYS A 39 10.40 -14.37 -72.28
N LYS A 40 9.19 -13.90 -72.00
CA LYS A 40 8.94 -12.57 -71.46
C LYS A 40 8.16 -12.82 -70.17
N SER A 41 8.65 -12.30 -69.06
CA SER A 41 7.89 -12.24 -67.82
C SER A 41 6.64 -11.42 -68.12
N ASP A 42 5.51 -12.08 -68.34
CA ASP A 42 4.26 -11.43 -68.71
C ASP A 42 3.83 -10.51 -67.55
N PRO A 43 3.88 -9.17 -67.72
CA PRO A 43 3.47 -8.25 -66.66
C PRO A 43 1.98 -8.42 -66.32
N ALA A 44 1.19 -8.96 -67.26
CA ALA A 44 -0.21 -9.31 -67.04
C ALA A 44 -0.40 -10.40 -65.97
N GLY A 45 0.42 -11.46 -65.96
CA GLY A 45 0.29 -12.55 -64.99
C GLY A 45 0.74 -12.17 -63.58
N LEU A 46 1.71 -11.26 -63.46
CA LEU A 46 2.12 -10.69 -62.17
C LEU A 46 1.01 -9.81 -61.56
N LEU A 47 0.37 -8.97 -62.38
CA LEU A 47 -0.76 -8.15 -61.95
C LEU A 47 -1.98 -9.01 -61.61
N GLU A 48 -2.20 -10.12 -62.33
CA GLU A 48 -3.28 -11.07 -62.05
C GLU A 48 -3.07 -11.79 -60.71
N ASN A 49 -1.85 -12.24 -60.42
CA ASN A 49 -1.50 -12.83 -59.12
C ASN A 49 -1.64 -11.84 -57.96
N GLU A 50 -1.23 -10.58 -58.14
CA GLU A 50 -1.39 -9.54 -57.13
C GLU A 50 -2.87 -9.21 -56.89
N ASN A 51 -3.68 -9.18 -57.95
CA ASN A 51 -5.12 -8.97 -57.85
C ASN A 51 -5.81 -10.15 -57.14
N GLU A 52 -5.40 -11.39 -57.41
CA GLU A 52 -5.87 -12.58 -56.68
C GLU A 52 -5.51 -12.52 -55.19
N GLN A 53 -4.28 -12.09 -54.87
CA GLN A 53 -3.83 -11.93 -53.49
C GLN A 53 -4.59 -10.83 -52.75
N LEU A 54 -4.84 -9.69 -53.39
CA LEU A 54 -5.66 -8.61 -52.84
C LEU A 54 -7.11 -9.04 -52.65
N GLN A 55 -7.68 -9.80 -53.59
CA GLN A 55 -9.02 -10.37 -53.44
C GLN A 55 -9.10 -11.37 -52.29
N GLN A 56 -8.05 -12.17 -52.08
CA GLN A 56 -7.97 -13.10 -50.96
C GLN A 56 -7.87 -12.35 -49.62
N GLN A 57 -7.03 -11.33 -49.52
CA GLN A 57 -6.93 -10.48 -48.33
C GLN A 57 -8.24 -9.72 -48.05
N LEU A 58 -8.94 -9.27 -49.09
CA LEU A 58 -10.24 -8.64 -48.97
C LEU A 58 -11.27 -9.63 -48.40
N ARG A 59 -11.30 -10.87 -48.90
CA ARG A 59 -12.17 -11.94 -48.36
C ARG A 59 -11.87 -12.21 -46.89
N GLU A 60 -10.60 -12.40 -46.52
CA GLU A 60 -10.21 -12.67 -45.13
C GLU A 60 -10.56 -11.53 -44.19
N THR A 61 -10.36 -10.28 -44.63
CA THR A 61 -10.72 -9.09 -43.86
C THR A 61 -12.24 -8.95 -43.69
N VAL A 62 -13.02 -9.32 -44.70
CA VAL A 62 -14.49 -9.33 -44.64
C VAL A 62 -14.98 -10.42 -43.68
N ASP A 63 -14.39 -11.61 -43.73
CA ASP A 63 -14.73 -12.72 -42.83
C ASP A 63 -14.39 -12.38 -41.37
N GLU A 64 -13.21 -11.78 -41.13
CA GLU A 64 -12.80 -11.35 -39.79
C GLU A 64 -13.70 -10.22 -39.27
N ASN A 65 -14.04 -9.24 -40.11
CA ASN A 65 -15.05 -8.24 -39.75
C ASN A 65 -16.39 -8.89 -39.40
N GLY A 66 -16.81 -9.92 -40.14
CA GLY A 66 -18.03 -10.68 -39.84
C GLY A 66 -18.00 -11.35 -38.46
N ARG A 67 -16.89 -11.98 -38.09
CA ARG A 67 -16.68 -12.58 -36.76
C ARG A 67 -16.69 -11.53 -35.65
N LEU A 68 -15.97 -10.42 -35.84
CA LEU A 68 -15.92 -9.32 -34.88
C LEU A 68 -17.30 -8.71 -34.64
N HIS A 69 -18.09 -8.48 -35.70
CA HIS A 69 -19.46 -7.99 -35.56
C HIS A 69 -20.37 -8.95 -34.79
N LYS A 70 -20.16 -10.27 -34.94
CA LYS A 70 -20.91 -11.27 -34.18
C LYS A 70 -20.56 -11.21 -32.69
N VAL A 71 -19.28 -11.19 -32.36
CA VAL A 71 -18.82 -11.07 -30.96
C VAL A 71 -19.30 -9.76 -30.34
N LEU A 72 -19.25 -8.65 -31.07
CA LEU A 72 -19.74 -7.35 -30.60
C LEU A 72 -21.24 -7.41 -30.25
N LYS A 73 -22.07 -8.03 -31.12
CA LYS A 73 -23.49 -8.25 -30.82
C LYS A 73 -23.74 -9.12 -29.59
N GLU A 74 -22.93 -10.15 -29.38
CA GLU A 74 -23.00 -11.00 -28.18
C GLU A 74 -22.66 -10.20 -26.91
N ARG A 75 -21.62 -9.36 -26.96
CA ARG A 75 -21.24 -8.47 -25.84
C ARG A 75 -22.27 -7.39 -25.58
N ASP A 76 -22.85 -6.79 -26.61
CA ASP A 76 -23.94 -5.81 -26.45
C ASP A 76 -25.18 -6.44 -25.79
N PHE A 77 -25.46 -7.70 -26.09
CA PHE A 77 -26.53 -8.44 -25.44
C PHE A 77 -26.22 -8.74 -23.97
N GLU A 78 -24.99 -9.15 -23.65
CA GLU A 78 -24.49 -9.34 -22.29
C GLU A 78 -24.58 -8.03 -21.48
N ILE A 79 -24.15 -6.91 -22.06
CA ILE A 79 -24.25 -5.58 -21.45
C ILE A 79 -25.72 -5.22 -21.18
N LYS A 80 -26.65 -5.50 -22.10
CA LYS A 80 -28.09 -5.26 -21.88
C LYS A 80 -28.65 -6.12 -20.75
N GLN A 81 -28.24 -7.38 -20.67
CA GLN A 81 -28.62 -8.29 -19.58
C GLN A 81 -28.11 -7.79 -18.23
N LEU A 82 -26.85 -7.37 -18.16
CA LEU A 82 -26.25 -6.82 -16.94
C LEU A 82 -26.93 -5.51 -16.52
N HIS A 83 -27.22 -4.60 -17.44
CA HIS A 83 -27.99 -3.39 -17.13
C HIS A 83 -29.39 -3.70 -16.63
N LYS A 84 -30.07 -4.68 -17.23
CA LYS A 84 -31.38 -5.14 -16.77
C LYS A 84 -31.29 -5.72 -15.35
N LYS A 85 -30.28 -6.53 -15.07
CA LYS A 85 -30.03 -7.09 -13.74
C LYS A 85 -29.71 -6.01 -12.70
N ILE A 86 -28.90 -5.02 -13.05
CA ILE A 86 -28.60 -3.87 -12.18
C ILE A 86 -29.89 -3.07 -11.90
N GLU A 87 -30.74 -2.86 -12.90
CA GLU A 87 -32.00 -2.14 -12.71
C GLU A 87 -33.01 -2.96 -11.90
N GLU A 88 -33.06 -4.28 -12.07
CA GLU A 88 -33.85 -5.20 -11.25
C GLU A 88 -33.35 -5.25 -9.80
N GLU A 89 -32.04 -5.30 -9.57
CA GLU A 89 -31.42 -5.22 -8.24
C GLU A 89 -31.69 -3.85 -7.61
N ARG A 90 -31.60 -2.78 -8.39
CA ARG A 90 -31.93 -1.41 -7.96
C ARG A 90 -33.41 -1.28 -7.62
N LEU A 91 -34.30 -1.87 -8.40
CA LEU A 91 -35.75 -1.91 -8.15
C LEU A 91 -36.11 -2.86 -7.01
N ALA A 92 -35.35 -3.94 -6.76
CA ALA A 92 -35.50 -4.76 -5.56
C ALA A 92 -35.03 -4.00 -4.31
N LEU A 93 -34.02 -3.14 -4.46
CA LEU A 93 -33.53 -2.25 -3.41
C LEU A 93 -34.46 -1.04 -3.18
N LEU A 94 -35.11 -0.52 -4.23
CA LEU A 94 -36.11 0.57 -4.16
C LEU A 94 -37.55 0.08 -3.94
N GLY A 95 -37.82 -1.21 -4.16
CA GLY A 95 -39.14 -1.84 -4.13
C GLY A 95 -39.73 -1.97 -2.72
N THR A 96 -38.95 -1.66 -1.70
CA THR A 96 -39.47 -1.31 -0.37
C THR A 96 -39.76 0.18 -0.33
N SER A 97 -40.88 0.58 -0.94
CA SER A 97 -41.41 1.93 -0.80
C SER A 97 -41.72 2.22 0.68
N GLY A 98 -40.91 3.08 1.30
CA GLY A 98 -41.24 3.81 2.52
C GLY A 98 -40.51 3.35 3.80
N VAL A 99 -39.50 4.13 4.21
CA VAL A 99 -39.05 4.35 5.61
C VAL A 99 -37.83 3.56 6.20
N PRO A 100 -37.21 2.50 5.66
CA PRO A 100 -36.08 1.86 6.38
C PRO A 100 -34.71 2.54 6.21
N GLY A 101 -34.39 3.01 4.99
CA GLY A 101 -33.06 3.58 4.69
C GLY A 101 -32.80 4.91 5.39
N ASP A 102 -33.84 5.75 5.51
CA ASP A 102 -33.76 7.03 6.21
C ASP A 102 -33.72 6.84 7.73
N VAL A 103 -34.37 5.79 8.25
CA VAL A 103 -34.28 5.39 9.66
C VAL A 103 -32.90 4.83 10.00
N ALA A 104 -32.28 4.04 9.11
CA ALA A 104 -30.92 3.56 9.31
C ALA A 104 -29.90 4.71 9.25
N ALA A 105 -30.02 5.63 8.28
CA ALA A 105 -29.15 6.79 8.15
C ALA A 105 -29.29 7.76 9.34
N THR A 106 -30.51 8.07 9.77
CA THR A 106 -30.75 8.88 10.98
C THR A 106 -30.24 8.17 12.24
N LYS A 107 -30.41 6.86 12.36
CA LYS A 107 -29.91 6.10 13.52
C LYS A 107 -28.39 6.04 13.56
N ILE A 108 -27.72 5.91 12.41
CA ILE A 108 -26.25 5.96 12.33
C ILE A 108 -25.75 7.35 12.76
N VAL A 109 -26.40 8.43 12.32
CA VAL A 109 -26.03 9.79 12.72
C VAL A 109 -26.31 10.04 14.21
N GLU A 110 -27.42 9.55 14.74
CA GLU A 110 -27.76 9.65 16.16
C GLU A 110 -26.77 8.86 17.02
N LEU A 111 -26.47 7.61 16.66
CA LEU A 111 -25.47 6.79 17.33
C LEU A 111 -24.09 7.43 17.23
N ALA A 112 -23.72 8.03 16.09
CA ALA A 112 -22.46 8.76 15.95
C ALA A 112 -22.40 10.00 16.85
N LYS A 113 -23.52 10.73 17.03
CA LYS A 113 -23.62 11.86 17.97
C LYS A 113 -23.52 11.38 19.42
N GLN A 114 -24.20 10.31 19.79
CA GLN A 114 -24.09 9.70 21.13
C GLN A 114 -22.67 9.21 21.40
N ASN A 115 -22.00 8.60 20.43
CA ASN A 115 -20.64 8.11 20.58
C ASN A 115 -19.63 9.27 20.80
N ARG A 116 -19.81 10.40 20.09
CA ARG A 116 -19.04 11.63 20.35
C ARG A 116 -19.32 12.21 21.73
N HIS A 117 -20.59 12.22 22.16
CA HIS A 117 -20.96 12.72 23.49
C HIS A 117 -20.36 11.87 24.61
N MET A 118 -20.49 10.53 24.53
CA MET A 118 -19.87 9.60 25.48
C MET A 118 -18.35 9.74 25.53
N THR A 119 -17.71 9.95 24.36
CA THR A 119 -16.26 10.21 24.31
C THR A 119 -15.91 11.51 25.05
N ALA A 120 -16.69 12.57 24.88
CA ALA A 120 -16.47 13.83 25.59
C ALA A 120 -16.68 13.71 27.11
N GLU A 121 -17.68 12.94 27.56
CA GLU A 121 -17.89 12.66 28.98
C GLU A 121 -16.75 11.83 29.58
N VAL A 122 -16.26 10.81 28.86
CA VAL A 122 -15.10 10.01 29.29
C VAL A 122 -13.85 10.88 29.41
N GLU A 123 -13.59 11.79 28.47
CA GLU A 123 -12.45 12.71 28.56
C GLU A 123 -12.61 13.73 29.70
N LYS A 124 -13.82 14.23 29.94
CA LYS A 124 -14.13 15.07 31.11
C LYS A 124 -13.90 14.32 32.42
N GLU A 125 -14.27 13.05 32.50
CA GLU A 125 -14.06 12.26 33.70
C GLU A 125 -12.59 11.88 33.88
N LYS A 126 -11.86 11.57 32.80
CA LYS A 126 -10.40 11.37 32.85
C LYS A 126 -9.65 12.61 33.35
N THR A 127 -10.07 13.81 32.96
CA THR A 127 -9.45 15.05 33.44
C THR A 127 -9.72 15.28 34.93
N LYS A 128 -10.95 15.02 35.42
CA LYS A 128 -11.24 15.04 36.87
C LYS A 128 -10.44 13.99 37.63
N VAL A 129 -10.34 12.76 37.12
CA VAL A 129 -9.53 11.69 37.74
C VAL A 129 -8.07 12.10 37.82
N LYS A 130 -7.51 12.71 36.76
CA LYS A 130 -6.15 13.26 36.80
C LYS A 130 -5.99 14.38 37.84
N GLN A 131 -6.95 15.31 37.93
CA GLN A 131 -6.94 16.37 38.94
C GLN A 131 -7.00 15.82 40.37
N LEU A 132 -7.90 14.86 40.63
CA LEU A 132 -8.00 14.20 41.93
C LEU A 132 -6.74 13.42 42.26
N ASN A 133 -6.15 12.71 41.29
CA ASN A 133 -4.92 11.95 41.50
C ASN A 133 -3.71 12.88 41.77
N ASN A 134 -3.64 14.03 41.11
CA ASN A 134 -2.64 15.05 41.43
C ASN A 134 -2.87 15.63 42.83
N ARG A 135 -4.12 15.89 43.21
CA ARG A 135 -4.45 16.37 44.57
C ARG A 135 -4.12 15.33 45.63
N ILE A 136 -4.35 14.04 45.36
CA ILE A 136 -3.93 12.93 46.23
C ILE A 136 -2.41 12.95 46.38
N LYS A 137 -1.65 13.06 45.29
CA LYS A 137 -0.17 13.14 45.35
C LYS A 137 0.33 14.37 46.09
N GLU A 138 -0.33 15.51 45.96
CA GLU A 138 -0.01 16.72 46.74
C GLU A 138 -0.30 16.50 48.22
N LEU A 139 -1.46 15.95 48.56
CA LEU A 139 -1.84 15.62 49.94
C LEU A 139 -0.92 14.56 50.55
N GLU A 140 -0.46 13.57 49.79
CA GLU A 140 0.54 12.59 50.21
C GLU A 140 1.90 13.25 50.47
N LYS A 141 2.31 14.21 49.63
CA LYS A 141 3.53 15.00 49.86
C LYS A 141 3.41 15.92 51.06
N GLU A 142 2.26 16.57 51.25
CA GLU A 142 1.96 17.42 52.42
C GLU A 142 1.90 16.59 53.72
N ALA A 143 1.37 15.36 53.67
CA ALA A 143 1.39 14.42 54.79
C ALA A 143 2.81 13.91 55.11
N ALA A 144 3.63 13.69 54.07
CA ALA A 144 5.03 13.30 54.23
C ALA A 144 5.89 14.42 54.83
N THR A 145 5.61 15.69 54.51
CA THR A 145 6.31 16.85 55.11
C THR A 145 5.79 17.23 56.49
N ALA A 146 4.52 16.96 56.82
CA ALA A 146 3.95 17.18 58.15
C ALA A 146 4.40 16.14 59.21
N THR A 147 5.09 15.07 58.82
CA THR A 147 5.52 13.97 59.70
C THR A 147 6.94 14.17 60.30
N PHE A 148 7.56 15.34 60.14
CA PHE A 148 8.71 15.76 60.95
C PHE A 148 8.39 17.10 61.61
N PRO A 149 8.21 17.15 62.94
CA PRO A 149 9.37 17.39 63.79
C PRO A 149 9.36 16.66 65.15
N GLY A 150 10.47 16.01 65.46
CA GLY A 150 10.83 15.59 66.81
C GLY A 150 12.34 15.70 67.00
N ASP A 151 12.87 16.93 67.17
CA ASP A 151 13.80 17.25 68.26
C ASP A 151 14.19 18.75 68.29
N ARG A 152 14.11 19.31 69.50
CA ARG A 152 14.82 20.49 70.04
C ARG A 152 14.65 21.87 69.37
N PHE A 153 13.83 22.70 70.03
CA PHE A 153 14.08 24.13 70.18
C PHE A 153 15.40 24.36 70.93
N ALA A 154 16.34 25.07 70.29
CA ALA A 154 17.39 25.85 70.95
C ALA A 154 17.72 27.09 70.11
N ASN A 155 17.42 28.25 70.68
CA ASN A 155 18.04 29.58 70.53
C ASN A 155 18.90 29.89 69.29
N LEU A 156 18.57 30.96 68.56
CA LEU A 156 19.20 32.30 68.71
C LEU A 156 19.00 33.16 67.43
N GLY A 157 18.27 34.27 67.58
CA GLY A 157 18.64 35.59 67.00
C GLY A 157 18.53 35.89 65.49
N THR A 158 17.72 36.93 65.21
CA THR A 158 18.03 38.06 64.30
C THR A 158 17.47 38.03 62.85
N PHE A 159 16.65 39.05 62.57
CA PHE A 159 16.15 39.61 61.29
C PHE A 159 17.25 39.92 60.23
N PRO A 160 16.95 40.45 59.00
CA PRO A 160 15.73 40.45 58.13
C PRO A 160 16.03 40.11 56.63
N GLY A 161 15.00 39.97 55.76
CA GLY A 161 15.15 40.39 54.34
C GLY A 161 14.43 39.63 53.21
N ARG A 162 13.29 40.20 52.78
CA ARG A 162 12.78 40.42 51.39
C ARG A 162 12.34 39.26 50.45
N ASN A 163 11.02 39.33 50.18
CA ASN A 163 10.32 39.44 48.88
C ASN A 163 10.16 38.20 47.97
N LEU A 164 8.90 37.76 47.77
CA LEU A 164 8.07 38.17 46.62
C LEU A 164 6.64 37.58 46.72
N SER A 165 5.67 38.50 46.78
CA SER A 165 4.27 38.43 46.30
C SER A 165 3.39 37.21 46.58
N GLY A 166 2.34 37.46 47.37
CA GLY A 166 1.00 37.44 46.76
C GLY A 166 0.06 36.32 47.21
N ASP A 167 -0.77 36.69 48.18
CA ASP A 167 -2.19 36.33 48.28
C ASP A 167 -2.56 34.91 48.75
N ARG A 168 -3.02 34.83 50.00
CA ARG A 168 -4.18 33.99 50.32
C ARG A 168 -4.93 34.54 51.52
N PHE A 169 -6.09 35.07 51.18
CA PHE A 169 -7.20 35.36 52.08
C PHE A 169 -7.44 34.25 53.11
N CYS A 170 -7.79 34.72 54.30
CA CYS A 170 -8.23 34.02 55.50
C CYS A 170 -9.28 32.92 55.22
N GLU A 171 -8.95 31.65 55.42
CA GLU A 171 -9.97 30.61 55.62
C GLU A 171 -10.62 30.85 56.98
N SER A 172 -11.86 31.36 56.96
CA SER A 172 -12.69 31.48 58.15
C SER A 172 -12.76 30.12 58.88
N PRO A 173 -12.65 30.07 60.22
CA PRO A 173 -12.80 28.85 61.01
C PRO A 173 -14.15 28.14 60.76
N GLU A 174 -15.17 28.87 60.30
CA GLU A 174 -16.47 28.30 59.91
C GLU A 174 -16.37 27.42 58.67
N MET A 175 -15.51 27.75 57.69
CA MET A 175 -15.33 26.94 56.49
C MET A 175 -14.69 25.58 56.83
N LYS A 176 -13.72 25.57 57.76
CA LYS A 176 -13.09 24.34 58.27
C LYS A 176 -14.08 23.50 59.09
N ALA A 177 -14.86 24.13 59.98
CA ALA A 177 -15.89 23.43 60.74
C ALA A 177 -16.99 22.84 59.84
N LEU A 178 -17.35 23.52 58.74
CA LEU A 178 -18.28 23.00 57.75
C LEU A 178 -17.67 21.87 56.92
N GLN A 179 -16.39 21.96 56.57
CA GLN A 179 -15.67 20.90 55.85
C GLN A 179 -15.55 19.62 56.71
N GLU A 180 -15.20 19.76 57.99
CA GLU A 180 -15.16 18.64 58.93
C GLU A 180 -16.55 18.02 59.10
N LYS A 181 -17.60 18.83 59.28
CA LYS A 181 -18.99 18.33 59.35
C LYS A 181 -19.41 17.61 58.07
N LEU A 182 -19.00 18.09 56.90
CA LEU A 182 -19.28 17.45 55.62
C LEU A 182 -18.56 16.09 55.51
N THR A 183 -17.29 16.02 55.93
CA THR A 183 -16.54 14.75 55.94
C THR A 183 -17.09 13.74 56.94
N ALA A 184 -17.48 14.18 58.14
CA ALA A 184 -18.12 13.34 59.15
C ALA A 184 -19.49 12.83 58.68
N ALA A 185 -20.28 13.68 58.02
CA ALA A 185 -21.55 13.29 57.41
C ALA A 185 -21.33 12.28 56.27
N ASN A 186 -20.36 12.50 55.38
CA ASN A 186 -20.03 11.57 54.30
C ASN A 186 -19.55 10.21 54.82
N PHE A 187 -18.72 10.21 55.86
CA PHE A 187 -18.29 8.98 56.53
C PHE A 187 -19.48 8.21 57.10
N LYS A 188 -20.40 8.92 57.78
CA LYS A 188 -21.60 8.32 58.36
C LYS A 188 -22.58 7.81 57.31
N VAL A 189 -22.69 8.47 56.16
CA VAL A 189 -23.45 7.98 54.99
C VAL A 189 -22.84 6.69 54.45
N SER A 190 -21.50 6.61 54.37
CA SER A 190 -20.83 5.39 53.93
C SER A 190 -21.03 4.24 54.93
N GLU A 191 -20.98 4.52 56.23
CA GLU A 191 -21.22 3.54 57.29
C GLU A 191 -22.67 3.02 57.24
N PHE A 192 -23.66 3.91 57.16
CA PHE A 192 -25.07 3.51 57.04
C PHE A 192 -25.36 2.74 55.75
N ARG A 193 -24.70 3.09 54.64
CA ARG A 193 -24.82 2.31 53.40
C ARG A 193 -24.32 0.87 53.59
N ASN A 194 -23.22 0.69 54.30
CA ASN A 194 -22.66 -0.63 54.58
C ASN A 194 -23.56 -1.42 55.54
N GLN A 195 -24.04 -0.80 56.62
CA GLN A 195 -24.99 -1.42 57.56
C GLN A 195 -26.31 -1.82 56.88
N LEU A 196 -26.84 -0.97 55.99
CA LEU A 196 -28.03 -1.26 55.19
C LEU A 196 -27.80 -2.46 54.25
N GLN A 197 -26.61 -2.59 53.69
CA GLN A 197 -26.27 -3.74 52.86
C GLN A 197 -26.20 -5.04 53.68
N THR A 198 -25.57 -5.01 54.86
CA THR A 198 -25.49 -6.17 55.76
C THR A 198 -26.88 -6.61 56.22
N THR A 199 -27.68 -5.68 56.76
CA THR A 199 -29.06 -5.98 57.19
C THR A 199 -29.95 -6.48 56.05
N LYS A 200 -29.78 -5.97 54.82
CA LYS A 200 -30.49 -6.48 53.64
C LYS A 200 -30.05 -7.91 53.27
N GLN A 201 -28.77 -8.24 53.42
CA GLN A 201 -28.27 -9.60 53.20
C GLN A 201 -28.79 -10.56 54.29
N GLU A 202 -28.74 -10.14 55.56
CA GLU A 202 -29.32 -10.90 56.68
C GLU A 202 -30.81 -11.13 56.47
N LEU A 203 -31.59 -10.11 56.08
CA LEU A 203 -33.01 -10.23 55.77
C LEU A 203 -33.29 -11.25 54.64
N LYS A 204 -32.46 -11.26 53.60
CA LYS A 204 -32.57 -12.26 52.52
C LYS A 204 -32.27 -13.67 53.04
N MET A 205 -31.28 -13.82 53.91
CA MET A 205 -30.94 -15.12 54.50
C MET A 205 -32.05 -15.61 55.44
N THR A 206 -32.61 -14.74 56.29
CA THR A 206 -33.75 -15.08 57.15
C THR A 206 -34.98 -15.42 56.32
N GLN A 207 -35.23 -14.71 55.20
CA GLN A 207 -36.33 -15.02 54.30
C GLN A 207 -36.17 -16.40 53.64
N LYS A 208 -34.94 -16.78 53.24
CA LYS A 208 -34.63 -18.12 52.73
C LYS A 208 -34.82 -19.21 53.79
N LEU A 209 -34.37 -18.97 55.03
CA LEU A 209 -34.57 -19.91 56.14
C LEU A 209 -36.06 -20.11 56.44
N LEU A 210 -36.84 -19.02 56.47
CA LEU A 210 -38.29 -19.09 56.62
C LEU A 210 -38.93 -19.85 55.45
N ALA A 211 -38.52 -19.62 54.20
CA ALA A 211 -39.02 -20.38 53.06
C ALA A 211 -38.73 -21.89 53.18
N ASN A 212 -37.59 -22.29 53.74
CA ASN A 212 -37.29 -23.70 53.97
C ASN A 212 -38.18 -24.35 55.04
N GLU A 213 -38.55 -23.60 56.08
CA GLU A 213 -39.47 -24.05 57.15
C GLU A 213 -40.93 -24.04 56.72
N VAL A 214 -41.29 -23.14 55.80
CA VAL A 214 -42.67 -22.90 55.33
C VAL A 214 -43.00 -23.68 54.05
N GLY A 215 -41.99 -24.05 53.26
CA GLY A 215 -42.14 -24.61 51.93
C GLY A 215 -42.00 -23.53 50.85
N GLU A 216 -41.41 -23.90 49.71
CA GLU A 216 -41.03 -22.96 48.62
C GLU A 216 -42.21 -22.25 47.96
N ASP A 217 -43.44 -22.77 48.10
CA ASP A 217 -44.64 -22.29 47.40
C ASP A 217 -45.54 -21.33 48.22
N VAL A 218 -45.11 -20.93 49.44
CA VAL A 218 -45.96 -20.12 50.34
C VAL A 218 -45.53 -18.64 50.36
N ASN A 219 -46.39 -17.76 49.84
CA ASN A 219 -46.18 -16.31 49.90
C ASN A 219 -46.29 -15.80 51.36
N ILE A 220 -45.21 -15.21 51.87
CA ILE A 220 -45.09 -14.69 53.25
C ILE A 220 -46.18 -13.66 53.58
N GLN A 221 -46.69 -12.91 52.59
CA GLN A 221 -47.81 -11.98 52.81
C GLN A 221 -49.14 -12.68 53.15
N ASN A 222 -49.34 -13.94 52.72
CA ASN A 222 -50.54 -14.72 53.01
C ASN A 222 -50.52 -15.33 54.42
N LEU A 223 -49.34 -15.49 55.02
CA LEU A 223 -49.19 -15.94 56.42
C LEU A 223 -49.52 -14.82 57.40
N LEU A 224 -49.17 -13.57 57.06
CA LEU A 224 -49.47 -12.40 57.88
C LEU A 224 -50.97 -12.09 57.94
N SER A 225 -51.73 -12.44 56.91
CA SER A 225 -53.18 -12.21 56.84
C SER A 225 -54.03 -13.29 57.53
N THR A 226 -53.44 -14.44 57.91
CA THR A 226 -54.14 -15.51 58.65
C THR A 226 -53.22 -16.18 59.69
N PRO A 227 -52.95 -15.52 60.84
CA PRO A 227 -52.10 -16.08 61.89
C PRO A 227 -52.85 -17.20 62.63
N GLY A 228 -52.62 -18.46 62.27
CA GLY A 228 -53.07 -19.62 63.05
C GLY A 228 -53.54 -20.84 62.25
N THR A 229 -53.89 -20.68 60.98
CA THR A 229 -54.36 -21.81 60.13
C THR A 229 -53.20 -22.58 59.52
N TRP A 230 -52.04 -21.94 59.40
CA TRP A 230 -50.90 -22.50 58.69
C TRP A 230 -50.01 -23.34 59.62
N ARG A 231 -49.69 -24.57 59.19
CA ARG A 231 -48.79 -25.50 59.89
C ARG A 231 -47.49 -25.65 59.11
N GLY A 232 -46.35 -25.60 59.82
CA GLY A 232 -45.03 -25.70 59.21
C GLY A 232 -44.72 -27.02 58.54
N ARG A 233 -43.77 -27.01 57.60
CA ARG A 233 -43.31 -28.22 56.89
C ARG A 233 -42.88 -29.31 57.88
N ALA A 234 -42.13 -28.94 58.91
CA ALA A 234 -41.71 -29.88 59.96
C ALA A 234 -42.90 -30.54 60.68
N GLN A 235 -43.95 -29.77 61.00
CA GLN A 235 -45.17 -30.29 61.62
C GLN A 235 -45.98 -31.16 60.65
N GLN A 236 -46.05 -30.76 59.38
CA GLN A 236 -46.71 -31.54 58.34
C GLN A 236 -45.99 -32.87 58.08
N ILE A 237 -44.66 -32.87 58.06
CA ILE A 237 -43.84 -34.08 57.99
C ILE A 237 -44.10 -34.97 59.21
N LEU A 238 -44.11 -34.43 60.43
CA LEU A 238 -44.41 -35.20 61.64
C LEU A 238 -45.79 -35.88 61.58
N ILE A 239 -46.81 -35.14 61.13
CA ILE A 239 -48.16 -35.68 60.98
C ILE A 239 -48.20 -36.75 59.88
N LEU A 240 -47.54 -36.51 58.74
CA LEU A 240 -47.45 -37.48 57.65
C LEU A 240 -46.69 -38.74 58.07
N GLN A 241 -45.59 -38.61 58.81
CA GLN A 241 -44.85 -39.73 59.39
C GLN A 241 -45.72 -40.52 60.38
N GLY A 242 -46.52 -39.83 61.21
CA GLY A 242 -47.52 -40.48 62.09
C GLY A 242 -48.56 -41.25 61.29
N LYS A 243 -49.13 -40.63 60.24
CA LYS A 243 -50.11 -41.29 59.35
C LYS A 243 -49.51 -42.46 58.59
N VAL A 244 -48.27 -42.35 58.11
CA VAL A 244 -47.56 -43.44 57.46
C VAL A 244 -47.36 -44.59 58.44
N ARG A 245 -46.95 -44.31 59.69
CA ARG A 245 -46.82 -45.32 60.73
C ARG A 245 -48.16 -45.98 61.07
N ASP A 246 -49.24 -45.22 61.13
CA ASP A 246 -50.58 -45.76 61.38
C ASP A 246 -51.07 -46.61 60.19
N LEU A 247 -50.80 -46.19 58.96
CA LEU A 247 -51.12 -46.96 57.74
C LEU A 247 -50.25 -48.21 57.62
N GLU A 248 -48.96 -48.13 57.94
CA GLU A 248 -48.05 -49.27 58.02
C GLU A 248 -48.51 -50.26 59.09
N ASN A 249 -48.94 -49.75 60.26
CA ASN A 249 -49.56 -50.57 61.30
C ASN A 249 -50.86 -51.18 60.77
N GLN A 250 -51.76 -50.43 60.14
CA GLN A 250 -53.00 -50.99 59.58
C GLN A 250 -52.74 -52.04 58.50
N LEU A 251 -51.72 -51.85 57.64
CA LEU A 251 -51.31 -52.81 56.62
C LEU A 251 -50.64 -54.04 57.24
N GLY A 252 -49.86 -53.85 58.30
CA GLY A 252 -49.31 -54.91 59.14
C GLY A 252 -50.41 -55.71 59.83
N HIS A 253 -51.45 -55.06 60.36
CA HIS A 253 -52.62 -55.72 60.95
C HIS A 253 -53.49 -56.41 59.89
N SER A 254 -53.57 -55.85 58.67
CA SER A 254 -54.26 -56.46 57.52
C SER A 254 -53.51 -57.70 57.01
N ARG A 255 -52.17 -57.63 56.98
CA ARG A 255 -51.28 -58.74 56.63
C ARG A 255 -51.24 -59.81 57.73
N SER A 256 -51.34 -59.41 59.00
CA SER A 256 -51.46 -60.31 60.15
C SER A 256 -52.82 -61.02 60.17
N ARG A 257 -53.93 -60.34 59.82
CA ARG A 257 -55.25 -60.99 59.65
C ARG A 257 -55.29 -61.99 58.51
N LEU A 258 -54.47 -61.80 57.47
CA LEU A 258 -54.33 -62.76 56.37
C LEU A 258 -53.28 -63.86 56.65
N SER A 259 -52.60 -63.80 57.80
CA SER A 259 -51.60 -64.79 58.22
C SER A 259 -52.13 -65.80 59.24
N GLU A 260 -53.40 -65.69 59.66
CA GLU A 260 -54.03 -66.54 60.69
C GLU A 260 -55.27 -67.29 60.17
N SER A 261 -55.32 -67.56 58.86
CA SER A 261 -56.19 -68.59 58.30
C SER A 261 -55.44 -69.42 57.25
N SER A 262 -54.93 -70.57 57.70
CA SER A 262 -55.00 -71.88 57.03
C SER A 262 -54.83 -71.93 55.50
N THR A 263 -53.72 -72.54 55.07
CA THR A 263 -53.59 -73.64 54.08
C THR A 263 -54.45 -73.65 52.81
N GLU A 264 -53.81 -74.05 51.70
CA GLU A 264 -54.37 -74.39 50.35
C GLU A 264 -54.23 -73.23 49.34
N GLU A 265 -53.18 -73.23 48.52
CA GLU A 265 -53.12 -73.79 47.14
C GLU A 265 -54.04 -73.11 46.11
N GLU A 266 -53.40 -72.68 45.02
CA GLU A 266 -53.95 -72.36 43.69
C GLU A 266 -55.16 -71.42 43.57
N ALA A 267 -54.93 -70.11 43.38
CA ALA A 267 -55.79 -69.27 42.50
C ALA A 267 -55.28 -67.83 42.28
N VAL A 268 -54.08 -67.58 41.72
CA VAL A 268 -53.82 -66.26 41.07
C VAL A 268 -52.79 -66.32 39.91
N SER A 269 -53.04 -67.15 38.89
CA SER A 269 -52.22 -67.17 37.66
C SER A 269 -52.87 -66.45 36.45
N LEU A 270 -53.89 -65.62 36.67
CA LEU A 270 -54.63 -64.93 35.58
C LEU A 270 -54.71 -63.40 35.71
N ALA A 271 -54.23 -62.80 36.79
CA ALA A 271 -54.13 -61.34 36.92
C ALA A 271 -52.82 -60.76 36.33
N ASP A 272 -51.83 -61.61 36.03
CA ASP A 272 -50.47 -61.15 35.69
C ASP A 272 -50.16 -61.04 34.18
N SER A 273 -50.93 -61.67 33.29
CA SER A 273 -50.64 -61.63 31.84
C SER A 273 -50.91 -60.28 31.15
N ARG A 274 -51.80 -59.44 31.69
CA ARG A 274 -52.06 -58.09 31.13
C ARG A 274 -51.12 -57.01 31.68
N LYS A 275 -50.68 -57.13 32.94
CA LYS A 275 -49.68 -56.24 33.54
C LYS A 275 -48.26 -56.48 32.98
N THR A 276 -47.91 -57.73 32.68
CA THR A 276 -46.60 -58.08 32.10
C THR A 276 -46.45 -57.65 30.63
N SER A 277 -47.52 -57.67 29.83
CA SER A 277 -47.52 -57.22 28.41
C SER A 277 -47.30 -55.70 28.26
N ALA A 278 -48.02 -54.90 29.05
CA ALA A 278 -47.84 -53.44 29.07
C ALA A 278 -46.46 -53.06 29.63
N SER A 279 -46.02 -53.74 30.69
CA SER A 279 -44.69 -53.56 31.27
C SER A 279 -43.56 -53.90 30.27
N LYS A 280 -43.69 -54.98 29.50
CA LYS A 280 -42.72 -55.38 28.47
C LYS A 280 -42.65 -54.39 27.30
N LYS A 281 -43.79 -53.85 26.85
CA LYS A 281 -43.84 -52.79 25.82
C LYS A 281 -43.21 -51.48 26.33
N ASN A 282 -43.45 -51.12 27.58
CA ASN A 282 -42.83 -49.94 28.20
C ASN A 282 -41.31 -50.11 28.31
N LEU A 283 -40.82 -51.27 28.73
CA LEU A 283 -39.39 -51.57 28.80
C LEU A 283 -38.71 -51.49 27.43
N GLN A 284 -39.36 -52.00 26.38
CA GLN A 284 -38.84 -51.90 25.01
C GLN A 284 -38.82 -50.45 24.51
N ARG A 285 -39.85 -49.65 24.81
CA ARG A 285 -39.88 -48.21 24.50
C ARG A 285 -38.76 -47.45 25.23
N ILE A 286 -38.51 -47.75 26.50
CA ILE A 286 -37.40 -47.15 27.27
C ILE A 286 -36.06 -47.47 26.60
N ARG A 287 -35.82 -48.74 26.24
CA ARG A 287 -34.57 -49.13 25.54
C ARG A 287 -34.41 -48.44 24.18
N SER A 288 -35.49 -48.28 23.41
CA SER A 288 -35.45 -47.53 22.15
C SER A 288 -35.09 -46.06 22.38
N LEU A 289 -35.71 -45.40 23.38
CA LEU A 289 -35.40 -44.01 23.73
C LEU A 289 -33.98 -43.84 24.26
N GLU A 290 -33.47 -44.80 25.05
CA GLU A 290 -32.08 -44.82 25.51
C GLU A 290 -31.10 -44.97 24.34
N LYS A 291 -31.42 -45.84 23.37
CA LYS A 291 -30.63 -46.01 22.15
C LYS A 291 -30.64 -44.74 21.30
N GLU A 292 -31.81 -44.15 21.06
CA GLU A 292 -31.94 -42.88 20.31
C GLU A 292 -31.21 -41.74 21.01
N LYS A 293 -31.29 -41.64 22.34
CA LYS A 293 -30.54 -40.65 23.13
C LYS A 293 -29.04 -40.87 23.00
N LYS A 294 -28.57 -42.13 23.03
CA LYS A 294 -27.15 -42.47 22.86
C LYS A 294 -26.67 -42.12 21.45
N GLU A 295 -27.42 -42.48 20.42
CA GLU A 295 -27.11 -42.16 19.02
C GLU A 295 -27.11 -40.64 18.77
N ALA A 296 -28.07 -39.90 19.35
CA ALA A 296 -28.10 -38.44 19.27
C ALA A 296 -26.89 -37.80 19.98
N LEU A 297 -26.49 -38.31 21.14
CA LEU A 297 -25.29 -37.85 21.85
C LEU A 297 -24.00 -38.14 21.06
N GLU A 298 -23.89 -39.33 20.47
CA GLU A 298 -22.74 -39.70 19.63
C GLU A 298 -22.67 -38.84 18.37
N LYS A 299 -23.82 -38.59 17.73
CA LYS A 299 -23.91 -37.67 16.58
C LYS A 299 -23.51 -36.25 16.97
N LEU A 300 -24.03 -35.71 18.08
CA LEU A 300 -23.70 -34.36 18.54
C LEU A 300 -22.22 -34.25 18.94
N SER A 301 -21.65 -35.29 19.55
CA SER A 301 -20.22 -35.37 19.86
C SER A 301 -19.37 -35.40 18.58
N GLY A 302 -19.79 -36.16 17.57
CA GLY A 302 -19.16 -36.19 16.25
C GLY A 302 -19.18 -34.80 15.59
N GLU A 303 -20.33 -34.13 15.57
CA GLU A 303 -20.50 -32.77 15.04
C GLU A 303 -19.61 -31.77 15.79
N HIS A 304 -19.55 -31.84 17.12
CA HIS A 304 -18.68 -31.01 17.95
C HIS A 304 -17.20 -31.20 17.59
N ASN A 305 -16.76 -32.46 17.47
CA ASN A 305 -15.38 -32.78 17.09
C ASN A 305 -15.03 -32.29 15.68
N THR A 306 -15.97 -32.40 14.72
CA THR A 306 -15.75 -31.84 13.37
C THR A 306 -15.66 -30.33 13.38
N LEU A 307 -16.52 -29.65 14.16
CA LEU A 307 -16.51 -28.19 14.27
C LEU A 307 -15.25 -27.68 14.96
N LEU A 308 -14.73 -28.40 15.95
CA LEU A 308 -13.44 -28.09 16.58
C LEU A 308 -12.28 -28.20 15.58
N LYS A 309 -12.25 -29.24 14.75
CA LYS A 309 -11.24 -29.37 13.68
C LYS A 309 -11.31 -28.23 12.67
N ASP A 310 -12.52 -27.90 12.21
CA ASP A 310 -12.74 -26.78 11.28
C ASP A 310 -12.30 -25.44 11.89
N TYR A 311 -12.55 -25.23 13.19
CA TYR A 311 -12.09 -24.05 13.92
C TYR A 311 -10.57 -23.96 13.99
N GLU A 312 -9.87 -25.06 14.31
CA GLU A 312 -8.42 -25.10 14.36
C GLU A 312 -7.80 -24.84 12.97
N GLU A 313 -8.36 -25.43 11.92
CA GLU A 313 -7.94 -25.16 10.54
C GLU A 313 -8.13 -23.69 10.15
N LEU A 314 -9.27 -23.09 10.54
CA LEU A 314 -9.54 -21.69 10.23
C LEU A 314 -8.61 -20.75 10.99
N LYS A 315 -8.31 -21.06 12.26
CA LYS A 315 -7.32 -20.36 13.07
C LYS A 315 -5.92 -20.44 12.46
N GLN A 316 -5.50 -21.63 11.99
CA GLN A 316 -4.23 -21.80 11.29
C GLN A 316 -4.17 -20.99 9.98
N LYS A 317 -5.25 -20.98 9.18
CA LYS A 317 -5.37 -20.15 7.97
C LYS A 317 -5.29 -18.65 8.28
N LEU A 318 -5.94 -18.22 9.38
CA LEU A 318 -5.88 -16.84 9.86
C LEU A 318 -4.46 -16.45 10.26
N ASP A 319 -3.78 -17.28 11.05
CA ASP A 319 -2.42 -16.99 11.51
C ASP A 319 -1.41 -17.02 10.35
N GLY A 320 -1.58 -17.94 9.39
CA GLY A 320 -0.83 -17.93 8.13
C GLY A 320 -1.09 -16.66 7.30
N SER A 321 -2.33 -16.15 7.27
CA SER A 321 -2.64 -14.86 6.63
C SER A 321 -2.01 -13.67 7.36
N LYS A 322 -2.05 -13.65 8.70
CA LYS A 322 -1.38 -12.62 9.51
C LYS A 322 0.13 -12.61 9.29
N ALA A 323 0.78 -13.79 9.24
CA ALA A 323 2.20 -13.92 8.99
C ALA A 323 2.57 -13.37 7.59
N ARG A 324 1.82 -13.76 6.55
CA ARG A 324 2.01 -13.21 5.19
C ARG A 324 1.83 -11.70 5.13
N ASN A 325 0.79 -11.16 5.76
CA ASN A 325 0.57 -9.72 5.83
C ASN A 325 1.71 -9.00 6.56
N LYS A 326 2.26 -9.60 7.62
CA LYS A 326 3.41 -9.04 8.32
C LYS A 326 4.64 -8.98 7.40
N VAL A 327 4.95 -10.06 6.68
CA VAL A 327 6.07 -10.10 5.72
C VAL A 327 5.86 -9.07 4.61
N LEU A 328 4.67 -9.06 3.98
CA LEU A 328 4.33 -8.10 2.93
C LEU A 328 4.45 -6.65 3.41
N SER A 329 4.06 -6.36 4.65
CA SER A 329 4.22 -5.02 5.23
C SER A 329 5.68 -4.62 5.39
N HIS A 330 6.57 -5.57 5.73
CA HIS A 330 8.01 -5.31 5.81
C HIS A 330 8.62 -5.11 4.41
N GLU A 331 8.19 -5.89 3.41
CA GLU A 331 8.62 -5.72 2.02
C GLU A 331 8.21 -4.34 1.49
N VAL A 332 6.95 -3.93 1.70
CA VAL A 332 6.47 -2.60 1.32
C VAL A 332 7.28 -1.50 2.02
N LYS A 333 7.63 -1.68 3.28
CA LYS A 333 8.47 -0.72 4.00
C LYS A 333 9.87 -0.63 3.39
N THR A 334 10.47 -1.76 3.09
CA THR A 334 11.80 -1.83 2.45
C THR A 334 11.79 -1.21 1.06
N LEU A 335 10.77 -1.49 0.24
CA LEU A 335 10.60 -0.88 -1.09
C LEU A 335 10.42 0.64 -0.99
N LYS A 336 9.66 1.14 0.01
CA LYS A 336 9.53 2.58 0.25
C LYS A 336 10.86 3.22 0.63
N GLU A 337 11.64 2.56 1.48
CA GLU A 337 12.99 3.01 1.84
C GLU A 337 13.89 3.05 0.59
N GLN A 338 13.87 2.01 -0.24
CA GLN A 338 14.62 1.99 -1.52
C GLN A 338 14.20 3.12 -2.46
N ILE A 339 12.89 3.34 -2.66
CA ILE A 339 12.38 4.46 -3.47
C ILE A 339 12.85 5.80 -2.89
N SER A 340 12.81 5.97 -1.57
CA SER A 340 13.31 7.19 -0.91
C SER A 340 14.78 7.43 -1.24
N THR A 341 15.63 6.39 -1.15
CA THR A 341 17.06 6.54 -1.49
C THR A 341 17.29 6.89 -2.95
N LEU A 342 16.48 6.35 -3.88
CA LEU A 342 16.56 6.69 -5.30
C LEU A 342 16.11 8.13 -5.56
N LEU A 343 15.05 8.59 -4.89
CA LEU A 343 14.60 9.98 -4.96
C LEU A 343 15.66 10.94 -4.45
N ASP A 344 16.34 10.60 -3.34
CA ASP A 344 17.43 11.42 -2.84
C ASP A 344 18.58 11.45 -3.83
N LYS A 345 18.97 10.33 -4.44
CA LYS A 345 19.97 10.34 -5.53
C LYS A 345 19.56 11.26 -6.69
N GLY A 346 18.30 11.19 -7.12
CA GLY A 346 17.77 12.09 -8.15
C GLY A 346 17.92 13.57 -7.79
N LYS A 347 17.70 13.95 -6.53
CA LYS A 347 17.95 15.33 -6.08
C LYS A 347 19.43 15.73 -6.18
N HIS A 348 20.35 14.83 -5.83
CA HIS A 348 21.79 15.11 -5.96
C HIS A 348 22.19 15.24 -7.43
N ASP A 349 21.59 14.44 -8.32
CA ASP A 349 21.81 14.54 -9.76
C ASP A 349 21.26 15.87 -10.31
N ASP A 350 20.08 16.31 -9.85
CA ASP A 350 19.50 17.61 -10.19
C ASP A 350 20.42 18.77 -9.71
N GLU A 351 20.92 18.71 -8.48
CA GLU A 351 21.89 19.68 -7.96
C GLU A 351 23.17 19.73 -8.79
N LEU A 352 23.67 18.57 -9.24
CA LEU A 352 24.84 18.47 -10.11
C LEU A 352 24.57 19.10 -11.49
N VAL A 353 23.40 18.81 -12.07
CA VAL A 353 22.98 19.40 -13.35
C VAL A 353 22.87 20.92 -13.23
N ASP A 354 22.25 21.44 -12.18
CA ASP A 354 22.14 22.88 -11.93
C ASP A 354 23.51 23.55 -11.76
N ALA A 355 24.46 22.90 -11.09
CA ALA A 355 25.82 23.38 -10.95
C ALA A 355 26.55 23.44 -12.31
N LEU A 356 26.43 22.39 -13.12
CA LEU A 356 27.01 22.34 -14.46
C LEU A 356 26.38 23.37 -15.41
N LEU A 357 25.06 23.53 -15.37
CA LEU A 357 24.35 24.56 -16.14
C LEU A 357 24.77 25.97 -15.73
N SER A 358 24.98 26.20 -14.44
CA SER A 358 25.49 27.48 -13.92
C SER A 358 26.90 27.77 -14.45
N GLN A 359 27.81 26.79 -14.42
CA GLN A 359 29.15 26.91 -15.00
C GLN A 359 29.12 27.17 -16.51
N GLN A 360 28.25 26.46 -17.25
CA GLN A 360 28.08 26.66 -18.69
C GLN A 360 27.59 28.09 -18.99
N LYS A 361 26.66 28.60 -18.19
CA LYS A 361 26.13 29.97 -18.33
C LYS A 361 27.20 31.02 -18.04
N GLU A 362 28.03 30.80 -17.02
CA GLU A 362 29.16 31.68 -16.70
C GLU A 362 30.19 31.69 -17.84
N MET A 363 30.54 30.53 -18.38
CA MET A 363 31.44 30.41 -19.53
C MET A 363 30.89 31.14 -20.77
N GLN A 364 29.59 30.98 -21.08
CA GLN A 364 28.93 31.70 -22.16
C GLN A 364 28.95 33.22 -21.95
N ALA A 365 28.79 33.69 -20.72
CA ALA A 365 28.89 35.10 -20.39
C ALA A 365 30.32 35.64 -20.62
N ILE A 366 31.34 34.88 -20.21
CA ILE A 366 32.75 35.24 -20.47
C ILE A 366 33.02 35.32 -21.97
N LEU A 367 32.60 34.32 -22.76
CA LEU A 367 32.76 34.32 -24.22
C LEU A 367 32.06 35.51 -24.88
N LYS A 368 30.85 35.85 -24.43
CA LYS A 368 30.11 37.02 -24.92
C LYS A 368 30.84 38.33 -24.60
N ASN A 369 31.38 38.46 -23.40
CA ASN A 369 32.16 39.64 -23.00
C ASN A 369 33.47 39.74 -23.80
N LEU A 370 34.18 38.64 -24.01
CA LEU A 370 35.39 38.59 -24.85
C LEU A 370 35.08 38.97 -26.30
N SER A 371 33.98 38.46 -26.87
CA SER A 371 33.54 38.85 -28.21
C SER A 371 33.22 40.34 -28.31
N GLN A 372 32.52 40.91 -27.31
CA GLN A 372 32.25 42.35 -27.28
C GLN A 372 33.52 43.19 -27.11
N GLN A 373 34.49 42.69 -26.34
CA GLN A 373 35.77 43.35 -26.17
C GLN A 373 36.57 43.32 -27.48
N ASP A 374 36.57 42.19 -28.20
CA ASP A 374 37.25 42.04 -29.49
C ASP A 374 36.68 43.00 -30.55
N GLU A 375 35.35 43.15 -30.62
CA GLU A 375 34.71 44.13 -31.49
C GLU A 375 35.07 45.57 -31.11
N ARG A 376 35.07 45.92 -29.81
CA ARG A 376 35.54 47.25 -29.37
C ARG A 376 37.00 47.51 -29.72
N THR A 377 37.87 46.51 -29.60
CA THR A 377 39.28 46.66 -30.00
C THR A 377 39.41 46.84 -31.50
N LYS A 378 38.65 46.09 -32.32
CA LYS A 378 38.62 46.28 -33.79
C LYS A 378 38.13 47.67 -34.17
N GLU A 379 37.04 48.15 -33.57
CA GLU A 379 36.53 49.51 -33.78
C GLU A 379 37.58 50.56 -33.41
N SER A 380 38.27 50.40 -32.28
CA SER A 380 39.35 51.31 -31.88
C SER A 380 40.53 51.29 -32.85
N HIS A 381 40.90 50.10 -33.35
CA HIS A 381 41.94 49.94 -34.37
C HIS A 381 41.54 50.57 -35.70
N GLN A 382 40.31 50.34 -36.17
CA GLN A 382 39.79 50.94 -37.40
C GLN A 382 39.73 52.47 -37.30
N ASN A 383 39.30 53.01 -36.16
CA ASN A 383 39.31 54.46 -35.93
C ASN A 383 40.73 55.04 -35.97
N LEU A 384 41.70 54.35 -35.36
CA LEU A 384 43.11 54.75 -35.39
C LEU A 384 43.70 54.65 -36.81
N GLU A 385 43.37 53.59 -37.55
CA GLU A 385 43.79 53.39 -38.94
C GLU A 385 43.19 54.47 -39.86
N GLN A 386 41.92 54.83 -39.67
CA GLN A 386 41.29 55.95 -40.37
C GLN A 386 41.98 57.27 -40.05
N GLN A 387 42.30 57.54 -38.77
CA GLN A 387 43.06 58.74 -38.38
C GLN A 387 44.44 58.79 -39.04
N LEU A 388 45.18 57.68 -39.02
CA LEU A 388 46.47 57.56 -39.69
C LEU A 388 46.35 57.77 -41.20
N SER A 389 45.31 57.22 -41.84
CA SER A 389 45.05 57.41 -43.26
C SER A 389 44.80 58.88 -43.61
N VAL A 390 43.97 59.58 -42.83
CA VAL A 390 43.73 61.03 -43.00
C VAL A 390 45.02 61.83 -42.83
N GLU A 391 45.85 61.47 -41.85
CA GLU A 391 47.13 62.17 -41.62
C GLU A 391 48.13 61.90 -42.75
N VAL A 392 48.22 60.67 -43.26
CA VAL A 392 49.02 60.32 -44.45
C VAL A 392 48.54 61.09 -45.68
N GLN A 393 47.24 61.24 -45.89
CA GLN A 393 46.70 62.05 -46.99
C GLN A 393 47.12 63.53 -46.89
N LYS A 394 47.11 64.12 -45.69
CA LYS A 394 47.62 65.48 -45.47
C LYS A 394 49.11 65.58 -45.77
N GLN A 395 49.91 64.63 -45.28
CA GLN A 395 51.35 64.60 -45.56
C GLN A 395 51.63 64.46 -47.05
N ASN A 396 50.89 63.61 -47.77
CA ASN A 396 50.99 63.48 -49.22
C ASN A 396 50.64 64.79 -49.94
N CYS A 397 49.57 65.49 -49.53
CA CYS A 397 49.23 66.80 -50.08
C CYS A 397 50.36 67.83 -49.86
N LEU A 398 50.95 67.86 -48.67
CA LEU A 398 52.08 68.72 -48.36
C LEU A 398 53.32 68.36 -49.19
N ILE A 399 53.63 67.07 -49.35
CA ILE A 399 54.73 66.59 -50.21
C ILE A 399 54.50 67.04 -51.65
N GLU A 400 53.27 66.94 -52.16
CA GLU A 400 52.94 67.36 -53.52
C GLU A 400 53.12 68.89 -53.69
N GLN A 401 52.71 69.69 -52.71
CA GLN A 401 52.98 71.14 -52.69
C GLN A 401 54.48 71.45 -52.66
N LEU A 402 55.26 70.74 -51.85
CA LEU A 402 56.72 70.89 -51.78
C LEU A 402 57.38 70.50 -53.11
N LYS A 403 56.96 69.40 -53.74
CA LYS A 403 57.44 69.00 -55.07
C LYS A 403 57.14 70.05 -56.12
N GLN A 404 55.95 70.64 -56.10
CA GLN A 404 55.59 71.72 -57.03
C GLN A 404 56.49 72.94 -56.82
N MET A 405 56.73 73.36 -55.58
CA MET A 405 57.68 74.44 -55.30
C MET A 405 59.10 74.10 -55.75
N VAL A 406 59.56 72.85 -55.58
CA VAL A 406 60.87 72.41 -56.07
C VAL A 406 60.92 72.49 -57.59
N ALA A 407 59.91 71.99 -58.31
CA ALA A 407 59.83 72.06 -59.76
C ALA A 407 59.81 73.52 -60.27
N GLU A 408 59.07 74.42 -59.60
CA GLU A 408 59.07 75.86 -59.92
C GLU A 408 60.46 76.50 -59.68
N ARG A 409 61.16 76.09 -58.63
CA ARG A 409 62.52 76.55 -58.33
C ARG A 409 63.51 76.01 -59.34
N GLU A 410 63.44 74.72 -59.69
CA GLU A 410 64.27 74.10 -60.74
C GLU A 410 64.03 74.74 -62.10
N ALA A 411 62.79 75.08 -62.44
CA ALA A 411 62.46 75.81 -63.67
C ALA A 411 63.10 77.20 -63.67
N ARG A 412 62.98 77.96 -62.57
CA ARG A 412 63.70 79.24 -62.42
C ARG A 412 65.22 79.10 -62.50
N VAL A 413 65.77 78.04 -61.91
CA VAL A 413 67.21 77.76 -62.02
C VAL A 413 67.60 77.53 -63.47
N LYS A 414 66.83 76.72 -64.22
CA LYS A 414 67.05 76.53 -65.66
C LYS A 414 66.94 77.83 -66.47
N GLU A 415 65.92 78.65 -66.21
CA GLU A 415 65.78 79.97 -66.85
C GLU A 415 67.00 80.86 -66.56
N LEU A 416 67.44 80.92 -65.30
CA LEU A 416 68.65 81.67 -64.92
C LEU A 416 69.92 81.06 -65.52
N GLU A 417 70.03 79.73 -65.63
CA GLU A 417 71.13 79.05 -66.31
C GLU A 417 71.16 79.37 -67.81
N GLU A 418 70.00 79.43 -68.47
CA GLU A 418 69.85 79.86 -69.86
C GLU A 418 70.23 81.33 -70.05
N GLU A 419 69.81 82.23 -69.14
CA GLU A 419 70.24 83.63 -69.12
C GLU A 419 71.76 83.75 -68.94
N VAL A 420 72.35 83.01 -68.00
CA VAL A 420 73.80 82.96 -67.79
C VAL A 420 74.51 82.41 -69.04
N GLN A 421 73.99 81.38 -69.70
CA GLN A 421 74.53 80.86 -70.96
C GLN A 421 74.43 81.89 -72.09
N GLN A 422 73.34 82.67 -72.17
CA GLN A 422 73.21 83.77 -73.13
C GLN A 422 74.22 84.89 -72.84
N PHE A 423 74.39 85.30 -71.58
CA PHE A 423 75.42 86.27 -71.19
C PHE A 423 76.84 85.74 -71.46
N THR A 424 77.11 84.46 -71.19
CA THR A 424 78.39 83.81 -71.51
C THR A 424 78.64 83.76 -73.02
N SER A 425 77.59 83.53 -73.82
CA SER A 425 77.66 83.57 -75.28
C SER A 425 77.84 84.99 -75.84
N GLN A 426 77.31 86.02 -75.17
CA GLN A 426 77.61 87.43 -75.45
C GLN A 426 79.04 87.81 -75.07
N VAL A 427 79.57 87.28 -73.95
CA VAL A 427 80.98 87.44 -73.56
C VAL A 427 81.90 86.74 -74.56
N ASN A 428 81.51 85.58 -75.11
CA ASN A 428 82.27 84.88 -76.14
C ASN A 428 82.22 85.53 -77.54
N GLN A 429 81.39 86.57 -77.77
CA GLN A 429 81.49 87.43 -78.97
C GLN A 429 82.47 88.61 -78.79
N ILE A 430 83.05 88.78 -77.59
CA ILE A 430 84.08 89.79 -77.28
C ILE A 430 85.30 89.06 -76.67
N GLY A 431 86.14 88.46 -77.50
CA GLY A 431 87.45 87.98 -77.04
C GLY A 431 87.99 86.76 -77.78
N SER A 432 88.86 87.01 -78.76
CA SER A 432 89.74 86.01 -79.36
C SER A 432 90.96 85.69 -78.47
N LEU A 433 91.54 84.50 -78.72
CA LEU A 433 92.86 83.95 -78.32
C LEU A 433 92.92 82.98 -77.12
N ASN A 434 92.91 81.70 -77.50
CA ASN A 434 93.97 80.69 -77.33
C ASN A 434 94.35 80.08 -75.97
N THR A 435 94.65 78.76 -76.08
CA THR A 435 95.53 77.87 -75.27
C THR A 435 95.01 77.35 -73.93
N THR A 436 95.17 76.09 -73.49
CA THR A 436 95.43 74.74 -74.04
C THR A 436 95.43 73.78 -72.82
N GLU A 437 94.98 72.54 -73.04
CA GLU A 437 95.31 71.29 -72.30
C GLU A 437 94.92 71.08 -70.81
N ILE A 438 94.23 69.96 -70.53
CA ILE A 438 94.78 68.76 -69.83
C ILE A 438 93.76 67.58 -69.84
N ILE A 439 94.09 66.51 -70.59
CA ILE A 439 94.14 65.06 -70.25
C ILE A 439 92.88 64.39 -69.63
N ALA A 440 92.16 63.52 -70.38
CA ALA A 440 92.21 62.03 -70.43
C ALA A 440 91.75 61.32 -69.13
N SER A 441 90.94 60.26 -69.10
CA SER A 441 90.95 59.05 -69.93
C SER A 441 89.80 58.08 -69.56
N THR A 442 89.13 57.49 -70.57
CA THR A 442 88.79 56.04 -70.79
C THR A 442 88.12 55.19 -69.67
N LEU A 443 87.24 54.18 -69.87
CA LEU A 443 87.20 53.09 -70.87
C LEU A 443 85.91 52.20 -70.68
N VAL A 444 85.20 51.85 -71.78
CA VAL A 444 84.69 50.51 -72.26
C VAL A 444 84.03 49.54 -71.24
N ILE A 445 82.74 49.17 -71.33
CA ILE A 445 82.03 48.24 -72.26
C ILE A 445 82.09 46.72 -71.88
N PHE A 446 80.88 46.14 -71.73
CA PHE A 446 80.39 44.77 -72.02
C PHE A 446 81.00 43.48 -71.40
N ALA A 447 80.10 42.77 -70.69
CA ALA A 447 79.63 41.40 -70.93
C ALA A 447 80.44 40.14 -70.55
N SER A 448 79.72 39.32 -69.76
CA SER A 448 79.48 37.87 -69.92
C SER A 448 80.28 36.85 -69.11
N ALA A 449 79.52 35.79 -68.79
CA ALA A 449 79.91 34.42 -68.44
C ALA A 449 80.24 34.07 -66.97
N SER A 450 79.20 33.59 -66.29
CA SER A 450 79.06 32.23 -65.74
C SER A 450 80.15 31.57 -64.87
N SER A 451 79.62 31.01 -63.77
CA SER A 451 79.96 29.72 -63.16
C SER A 451 80.97 29.65 -62.01
N LEU A 452 80.37 29.48 -60.81
CA LEU A 452 80.48 28.29 -59.95
C LEU A 452 81.31 28.40 -58.65
N VAL A 453 80.67 27.84 -57.60
CA VAL A 453 81.24 27.23 -56.38
C VAL A 453 81.31 28.08 -55.10
N TYR A 454 80.22 27.91 -54.34
CA TYR A 454 80.15 27.55 -52.91
C TYR A 454 80.35 28.57 -51.76
N ARG A 455 79.28 28.54 -50.96
CA ARG A 455 79.18 28.52 -49.49
C ARG A 455 79.21 29.85 -48.73
N GLY A 456 78.05 30.12 -48.12
CA GLY A 456 77.98 30.47 -46.71
C GLY A 456 77.18 31.73 -46.39
N SER A 457 75.87 31.54 -46.20
CA SER A 457 75.06 32.09 -45.09
C SER A 457 75.04 33.61 -44.85
N LEU A 458 73.92 34.29 -44.64
CA LEU A 458 72.48 34.02 -44.79
C LEU A 458 71.81 35.39 -44.66
N LEU A 459 70.82 35.61 -45.53
CA LEU A 459 70.07 36.83 -45.89
C LEU A 459 69.42 37.65 -44.74
N PRO A 460 69.12 38.94 -45.02
CA PRO A 460 67.95 39.69 -44.54
C PRO A 460 66.93 39.94 -45.72
N PRO A 461 66.09 41.00 -45.81
CA PRO A 461 64.60 40.92 -45.78
C PRO A 461 63.81 41.43 -47.03
N PHE A 462 62.49 41.11 -47.11
CA PHE A 462 61.33 41.78 -47.82
C PHE A 462 61.39 42.10 -49.37
N PRO A 463 60.33 42.62 -50.09
CA PRO A 463 59.18 41.92 -50.73
C PRO A 463 58.85 42.36 -52.21
N THR A 464 57.62 42.04 -52.69
CA THR A 464 56.85 42.43 -53.94
C THR A 464 56.76 41.35 -55.04
N GLN A 465 55.61 40.66 -55.24
CA GLN A 465 54.38 41.02 -55.99
C GLN A 465 54.65 41.30 -57.50
N VAL A 466 53.96 40.82 -58.53
CA VAL A 466 52.69 40.11 -58.83
C VAL A 466 52.81 39.85 -60.38
N LEU A 467 52.49 38.69 -60.99
CA LEU A 467 51.20 38.29 -61.57
C LEU A 467 51.45 37.09 -62.52
N PHE A 468 50.41 36.28 -62.73
CA PHE A 468 50.22 35.28 -63.79
C PHE A 468 50.63 33.83 -63.51
N PHE A 469 49.80 33.12 -62.72
CA PHE A 469 49.37 31.76 -63.07
C PHE A 469 47.98 31.49 -62.46
N PHE A 470 46.94 31.82 -63.23
CA PHE A 470 45.57 31.41 -62.98
C PHE A 470 45.32 30.14 -63.82
N PHE A 471 45.65 28.96 -63.28
CA PHE A 471 45.01 27.67 -63.60
C PHE A 471 45.60 26.55 -62.73
N PHE A 472 45.23 26.47 -61.45
CA PHE A 472 45.07 25.18 -60.74
C PHE A 472 44.34 25.42 -59.42
N PHE A 473 43.04 25.62 -59.52
CA PHE A 473 42.15 25.34 -58.41
C PHE A 473 42.07 23.81 -58.28
N LEU A 474 42.06 23.33 -57.05
CA LEU A 474 41.71 21.95 -56.67
C LEU A 474 42.85 20.91 -56.72
N LEU A 475 43.68 20.88 -55.67
CA LEU A 475 43.92 19.63 -54.94
C LEU A 475 44.30 19.91 -53.49
N PHE A 476 43.24 20.09 -52.72
CA PHE A 476 43.15 19.87 -51.28
C PHE A 476 44.02 18.68 -50.86
N ARG A 477 45.09 18.91 -50.10
CA ARG A 477 45.70 17.88 -49.26
C ARG A 477 45.19 18.11 -47.84
N ILE A 478 43.97 17.62 -47.60
CA ILE A 478 43.49 17.31 -46.25
C ILE A 478 44.47 16.26 -45.70
N VAL A 479 45.19 16.66 -44.65
CA VAL A 479 45.66 15.70 -43.65
C VAL A 479 44.41 15.18 -42.98
N GLU A 480 44.10 13.90 -43.22
CA GLU A 480 42.93 13.19 -42.73
C GLU A 480 42.95 13.10 -41.19
N PRO A 481 41.97 13.70 -40.47
CA PRO A 481 41.78 13.47 -39.03
C PRO A 481 40.64 12.46 -38.73
N ASP A 482 39.92 11.96 -39.75
CA ASP A 482 38.60 11.35 -39.54
C ASP A 482 38.60 9.85 -39.16
N ASN A 483 39.75 9.18 -39.02
CA ASN A 483 39.78 7.72 -38.80
C ASN A 483 39.67 7.31 -37.31
N LEU A 484 40.08 8.17 -36.38
CA LEU A 484 40.01 7.90 -34.94
C LEU A 484 38.64 8.23 -34.35
N ASP A 485 38.02 9.33 -34.78
CA ASP A 485 36.70 9.74 -34.30
C ASP A 485 35.59 8.80 -34.79
N MET A 486 35.68 8.38 -36.06
CA MET A 486 34.75 7.39 -36.65
C MET A 486 34.83 6.01 -35.97
N LYS A 487 36.01 5.56 -35.55
CA LYS A 487 36.16 4.29 -34.80
C LYS A 487 35.59 4.40 -33.39
N THR A 488 35.80 5.53 -32.74
CA THR A 488 35.26 5.81 -31.39
C THR A 488 33.73 5.86 -31.41
N VAL A 489 33.15 6.55 -32.40
CA VAL A 489 31.70 6.59 -32.63
C VAL A 489 31.13 5.20 -32.96
N LYS A 490 31.83 4.38 -33.75
CA LYS A 490 31.42 2.98 -34.02
C LYS A 490 31.42 2.11 -32.76
N ILE A 491 32.39 2.29 -31.87
CA ILE A 491 32.46 1.57 -30.58
C ILE A 491 31.30 2.02 -29.67
N GLN A 492 31.06 3.33 -29.55
CA GLN A 492 29.92 3.85 -28.78
C GLN A 492 28.57 3.34 -29.33
N ILE A 493 28.38 3.31 -30.66
CA ILE A 493 27.18 2.73 -31.27
C ILE A 493 27.02 1.25 -30.91
N ALA A 494 28.11 0.47 -30.90
CA ALA A 494 28.07 -0.94 -30.49
C ALA A 494 27.74 -1.10 -29.00
N GLU A 495 28.28 -0.25 -28.13
CA GLU A 495 27.99 -0.22 -26.70
C GLU A 495 26.51 0.13 -26.43
N TYR A 496 25.98 1.18 -27.06
CA TYR A 496 24.56 1.54 -26.94
C TYR A 496 23.64 0.45 -27.48
N LYS A 497 24.06 -0.27 -28.53
CA LYS A 497 23.29 -1.39 -29.09
C LYS A 497 23.28 -2.60 -28.15
N ALA A 498 24.41 -2.91 -27.50
CA ALA A 498 24.49 -3.97 -26.49
C ALA A 498 23.67 -3.61 -25.24
N LEU A 499 23.73 -2.36 -24.79
CA LEU A 499 22.89 -1.84 -23.70
C LEU A 499 21.40 -1.92 -24.03
N GLY A 500 21.01 -1.58 -25.26
CA GLY A 500 19.62 -1.72 -25.73
C GLY A 500 19.14 -3.17 -25.71
N GLN A 501 19.97 -4.11 -26.15
CA GLN A 501 19.63 -5.54 -26.12
C GLN A 501 19.55 -6.10 -24.69
N ALA A 502 20.43 -5.67 -23.78
CA ALA A 502 20.37 -6.04 -22.37
C ALA A 502 19.09 -5.51 -21.71
N ALA A 503 18.74 -4.25 -21.98
CA ALA A 503 17.52 -3.63 -21.48
C ALA A 503 16.24 -4.30 -22.05
N GLU A 504 16.24 -4.73 -23.31
CA GLU A 504 15.13 -5.50 -23.89
C GLU A 504 14.98 -6.88 -23.24
N ALA A 505 16.08 -7.58 -22.95
CA ALA A 505 16.05 -8.86 -22.24
C ALA A 505 15.56 -8.71 -20.79
N GLU A 506 15.99 -7.65 -20.10
CA GLU A 506 15.49 -7.31 -18.76
C GLU A 506 14.00 -6.94 -18.79
N ARG A 507 13.55 -6.15 -19.77
CA ARG A 507 12.14 -5.84 -20.00
C ARG A 507 11.31 -7.11 -20.22
N GLY A 508 11.81 -8.08 -20.99
CA GLY A 508 11.17 -9.37 -21.20
C GLY A 508 10.97 -10.15 -19.89
N LYS A 509 12.02 -10.25 -19.07
CA LYS A 509 11.94 -10.89 -17.74
C LYS A 509 11.00 -10.14 -16.79
N LEU A 510 11.00 -8.81 -16.84
CA LEU A 510 10.10 -8.00 -16.00
C LEU A 510 8.64 -8.22 -16.37
N ILE A 511 8.33 -8.33 -17.66
CA ILE A 511 6.98 -8.65 -18.15
C ILE A 511 6.54 -10.04 -17.65
N GLU A 512 7.44 -11.04 -17.70
CA GLU A 512 7.15 -12.37 -17.19
C GLU A 512 6.89 -12.37 -15.67
N MET A 513 7.70 -11.64 -14.90
CA MET A 513 7.50 -11.44 -13.46
C MET A 513 6.14 -10.78 -13.18
N VAL A 514 5.79 -9.74 -13.94
CA VAL A 514 4.49 -9.05 -13.83
C VAL A 514 3.35 -10.03 -14.12
N ASN A 515 3.46 -10.89 -15.14
CA ASN A 515 2.45 -11.90 -15.45
C ASN A 515 2.29 -12.92 -14.32
N ILE A 516 3.39 -13.38 -13.72
CA ILE A 516 3.36 -14.30 -12.58
C ILE A 516 2.69 -13.63 -11.37
N LEU A 517 3.03 -12.37 -11.09
CA LEU A 517 2.42 -11.60 -10.01
C LEU A 517 0.94 -11.36 -10.25
N GLN A 518 0.55 -10.99 -11.48
CA GLN A 518 -0.84 -10.80 -11.86
C GLN A 518 -1.65 -12.08 -11.65
N LYS A 519 -1.16 -13.24 -12.13
CA LYS A 519 -1.80 -14.54 -11.92
C LYS A 519 -1.95 -14.86 -10.43
N ARG A 520 -0.93 -14.57 -9.62
CA ARG A 520 -0.97 -14.82 -8.17
C ARG A 520 -1.98 -13.92 -7.46
N VAL A 521 -2.13 -12.68 -7.92
CA VAL A 521 -3.16 -11.74 -7.44
C VAL A 521 -4.55 -12.24 -7.82
N ASP A 522 -4.74 -12.71 -9.06
CA ASP A 522 -6.02 -13.26 -9.53
C ASP A 522 -6.40 -14.52 -8.72
N ASP A 523 -5.45 -15.45 -8.50
CA ASP A 523 -5.63 -16.64 -7.68
C ASP A 523 -5.91 -16.31 -6.19
N SER A 524 -5.33 -15.24 -5.67
CA SER A 524 -5.63 -14.77 -4.31
C SER A 524 -7.02 -14.15 -4.24
N THR A 525 -7.41 -13.40 -5.27
CA THR A 525 -8.70 -12.71 -5.36
C THR A 525 -9.84 -13.72 -5.45
N THR A 526 -9.67 -14.79 -6.25
CA THR A 526 -10.65 -15.88 -6.33
C THR A 526 -10.82 -16.61 -5.00
N LYS A 527 -9.72 -16.92 -4.29
CA LYS A 527 -9.77 -17.54 -2.95
C LYS A 527 -10.50 -16.66 -1.92
N VAL A 528 -10.28 -15.35 -1.95
CA VAL A 528 -11.00 -14.41 -1.07
C VAL A 528 -12.49 -14.40 -1.40
N TRP A 529 -12.84 -14.37 -2.70
CA TRP A 529 -14.22 -14.42 -3.14
C TRP A 529 -14.95 -15.70 -2.71
N GLU A 530 -14.30 -16.87 -2.81
CA GLU A 530 -14.87 -18.13 -2.32
C GLU A 530 -15.04 -18.16 -0.79
N ALA A 531 -14.09 -17.59 -0.04
CA ALA A 531 -14.18 -17.49 1.41
C ALA A 531 -15.34 -16.57 1.83
N ASP A 532 -15.53 -15.44 1.15
CA ASP A 532 -16.65 -14.52 1.41
C ASP A 532 -17.99 -15.19 1.10
N LYS A 533 -18.09 -15.92 -0.01
CA LYS A 533 -19.29 -16.70 -0.35
C LYS A 533 -19.62 -17.73 0.74
N LYS A 534 -18.62 -18.45 1.26
CA LYS A 534 -18.80 -19.40 2.38
C LYS A 534 -19.23 -18.69 3.66
N LEU A 535 -18.68 -17.52 3.96
CA LEU A 535 -19.07 -16.73 5.12
C LEU A 535 -20.53 -16.29 5.02
N GLN A 536 -20.96 -15.80 3.86
CA GLN A 536 -22.36 -15.44 3.61
C GLN A 536 -23.31 -16.64 3.76
N GLU A 537 -22.89 -17.82 3.28
CA GLU A 537 -23.65 -19.07 3.47
C GLU A 537 -23.80 -19.43 4.94
N GLN A 538 -22.73 -19.33 5.73
CA GLN A 538 -22.78 -19.57 7.18
C GLN A 538 -23.64 -18.55 7.92
N GLN A 539 -23.60 -17.27 7.53
CA GLN A 539 -24.49 -16.25 8.08
C GLN A 539 -25.96 -16.55 7.78
N ARG A 540 -26.30 -17.01 6.56
CA ARG A 540 -27.66 -17.44 6.24
C ARG A 540 -28.11 -18.64 7.06
N ARG A 541 -27.23 -19.63 7.28
CA ARG A 541 -27.50 -20.78 8.14
C ARG A 541 -27.71 -20.38 9.59
N TYR A 542 -26.89 -19.47 10.10
CA TYR A 542 -27.05 -18.90 11.44
C TYR A 542 -28.40 -18.21 11.60
N ILE A 543 -28.78 -17.33 10.66
CA ILE A 543 -30.08 -16.65 10.69
C ILE A 543 -31.24 -17.65 10.64
N ALA A 544 -31.14 -18.69 9.80
CA ALA A 544 -32.17 -19.72 9.72
C ALA A 544 -32.30 -20.52 11.04
N LEU A 545 -31.19 -20.85 11.69
CA LEU A 545 -31.18 -21.49 13.01
C LEU A 545 -31.77 -20.57 14.10
N GLU A 546 -31.45 -19.28 14.05
CA GLU A 546 -31.99 -18.28 14.99
C GLU A 546 -33.51 -18.11 14.82
N GLN A 547 -34.00 -18.12 13.58
CA GLN A 547 -35.44 -18.14 13.28
C GLN A 547 -36.12 -19.42 13.76
N GLN A 548 -35.49 -20.59 13.58
CA GLN A 548 -36.00 -21.86 14.11
C GLN A 548 -36.03 -21.86 15.64
N PHE A 549 -35.02 -21.29 16.29
CA PHE A 549 -34.97 -21.17 17.73
C PHE A 549 -36.07 -20.25 18.27
N GLU A 550 -36.30 -19.10 17.64
CA GLU A 550 -37.42 -18.21 17.99
C GLU A 550 -38.79 -18.85 17.67
N HIS A 551 -38.91 -19.66 16.61
CA HIS A 551 -40.13 -20.42 16.34
C HIS A 551 -40.39 -21.50 17.40
N LEU A 552 -39.38 -22.27 17.82
CA LEU A 552 -39.51 -23.26 18.89
C LEU A 552 -39.78 -22.62 20.24
N LYS A 553 -39.22 -21.44 20.52
CA LYS A 553 -39.49 -20.66 21.72
C LYS A 553 -40.92 -20.12 21.75
N THR A 554 -41.46 -19.69 20.62
CA THR A 554 -42.86 -19.24 20.50
C THR A 554 -43.87 -20.40 20.50
N GLU A 555 -43.52 -21.58 19.96
CA GLU A 555 -44.33 -22.80 20.08
C GLU A 555 -44.28 -23.42 21.49
N SER A 556 -43.12 -23.43 22.14
CA SER A 556 -43.00 -23.82 23.55
C SER A 556 -43.77 -22.86 24.47
N GLY A 557 -43.93 -21.60 24.07
CA GLY A 557 -44.80 -20.63 24.75
C GLY A 557 -46.30 -20.95 24.60
N LYS A 558 -46.74 -21.48 23.44
CA LYS A 558 -48.15 -21.82 23.19
C LYS A 558 -48.57 -23.19 23.76
N ASN A 559 -47.65 -24.13 23.87
CA ASN A 559 -47.92 -25.46 24.41
C ASN A 559 -47.85 -25.53 25.96
N SER A 560 -47.65 -24.40 26.64
CA SER A 560 -47.59 -24.31 28.11
C SER A 560 -48.91 -23.85 28.76
N ALA A 561 -49.98 -23.64 27.99
CA ALA A 561 -51.31 -23.34 28.51
C ALA A 561 -52.09 -24.63 28.87
N THR A 562 -51.47 -25.56 29.59
CA THR A 562 -52.14 -26.57 30.44
C THR A 562 -51.09 -27.35 31.21
N GLY A 563 -50.93 -27.02 32.50
CA GLY A 563 -50.29 -27.91 33.47
C GLY A 563 -48.96 -27.43 34.05
N LEU A 564 -49.08 -26.83 35.24
CA LEU A 564 -48.19 -26.94 36.39
C LEU A 564 -46.71 -26.51 36.27
N ALA A 565 -46.40 -25.51 37.10
CA ALA A 565 -45.13 -24.87 37.28
C ALA A 565 -44.05 -25.79 37.88
N SER A 566 -42.84 -25.72 37.31
CA SER A 566 -41.59 -25.84 38.06
C SER A 566 -40.58 -24.89 37.41
N THR A 567 -40.12 -23.92 38.20
CA THR A 567 -39.27 -22.82 37.75
C THR A 567 -37.81 -23.17 38.00
N ALA A 568 -37.09 -23.57 36.96
CA ALA A 568 -35.62 -23.52 36.93
C ALA A 568 -35.21 -22.30 36.10
N GLN A 569 -34.68 -21.26 36.75
CA GLN A 569 -34.07 -20.13 36.06
C GLN A 569 -32.58 -20.41 35.74
N PRO A 570 -32.09 -19.88 34.61
CA PRO A 570 -30.73 -20.06 34.13
C PRO A 570 -29.77 -19.00 34.68
N HIS A 571 -28.60 -19.44 35.16
CA HIS A 571 -27.49 -18.54 35.48
C HIS A 571 -26.68 -18.25 34.20
N ASN A 572 -26.72 -16.98 33.79
CA ASN A 572 -25.86 -16.42 32.75
C ASN A 572 -24.39 -16.32 33.20
N SER A 573 -23.50 -16.71 32.28
CA SER A 573 -22.13 -16.26 32.03
C SER A 573 -21.37 -15.55 33.16
N THR A 574 -20.41 -16.27 33.75
CA THR A 574 -19.21 -15.66 34.32
C THR A 574 -18.17 -15.51 33.22
N ARG A 575 -17.96 -14.26 32.82
CA ARG A 575 -16.85 -13.74 32.02
C ARG A 575 -15.57 -13.95 32.85
N LEU A 576 -14.66 -14.84 32.42
CA LEU A 576 -13.33 -14.95 33.03
C LEU A 576 -12.35 -14.11 32.23
N ASP A 577 -12.01 -12.99 32.86
CA ASP A 577 -10.94 -12.05 32.55
C ASP A 577 -9.62 -12.69 33.00
N TRP A 578 -8.70 -12.91 32.06
CA TRP A 578 -7.34 -13.37 32.38
C TRP A 578 -6.48 -12.14 32.65
N ASN A 579 -6.14 -11.91 33.91
CA ASN A 579 -5.09 -10.97 34.25
C ASN A 579 -3.97 -11.68 35.02
N VAL A 580 -2.77 -11.58 34.45
CA VAL A 580 -1.49 -12.07 34.95
C VAL A 580 -1.03 -11.20 36.11
N GLY A 581 -0.58 -11.81 37.21
CA GLY A 581 0.07 -11.09 38.31
C GLY A 581 0.63 -12.03 39.37
N GLU A 582 1.96 -12.11 39.44
CA GLU A 582 2.76 -12.83 40.44
C GLU A 582 2.45 -12.43 41.89
N ARG A 583 2.30 -13.42 42.80
CA ARG A 583 3.10 -13.55 44.05
C ARG A 583 2.61 -14.66 44.99
N SER A 584 3.54 -15.58 45.28
CA SER A 584 3.92 -16.16 46.59
C SER A 584 2.88 -16.39 47.71
N GLY A 585 2.74 -17.66 48.11
CA GLY A 585 2.49 -18.11 49.50
C GLY A 585 1.11 -18.76 49.76
N PRO A 586 1.03 -20.00 50.33
CA PRO A 586 -0.24 -20.66 50.60
C PRO A 586 -0.79 -20.32 52.00
N PRO A 587 -2.12 -20.40 52.17
CA PRO A 587 -2.62 -21.21 53.27
C PRO A 587 -3.83 -22.11 52.94
N SER A 588 -3.82 -23.22 53.67
CA SER A 588 -4.75 -24.33 53.85
C SER A 588 -6.25 -24.18 53.55
N ALA A 589 -6.73 -25.26 52.90
CA ALA A 589 -7.86 -26.11 53.26
C ALA A 589 -9.26 -25.49 53.39
N GLN A 590 -10.01 -25.58 52.30
CA GLN A 590 -11.37 -26.16 52.27
C GLN A 590 -11.76 -26.36 50.80
N ARG A 591 -11.60 -27.57 50.28
CA ARG A 591 -12.13 -27.95 48.96
C ARG A 591 -12.93 -29.22 49.09
N SER A 592 -14.20 -29.09 48.72
CA SER A 592 -15.09 -30.16 48.30
C SER A 592 -14.32 -31.17 47.46
N GLU A 593 -14.28 -32.42 47.91
CA GLU A 593 -13.68 -33.54 47.18
C GLU A 593 -14.48 -33.77 45.89
N VAL A 594 -13.97 -33.27 44.77
CA VAL A 594 -14.28 -33.83 43.45
C VAL A 594 -13.64 -35.22 43.42
N PRO A 595 -14.36 -36.29 43.04
CA PRO A 595 -13.83 -37.65 43.04
C PRO A 595 -12.46 -37.73 42.37
N LEU A 596 -11.48 -38.34 43.03
CA LEU A 596 -10.09 -38.44 42.56
C LEU A 596 -9.99 -38.99 41.13
N GLU A 597 -10.91 -39.88 40.75
CA GLU A 597 -11.04 -40.42 39.39
C GLU A 597 -11.24 -39.33 38.33
N SER A 598 -12.07 -38.32 38.62
CA SER A 598 -12.33 -37.21 37.70
C SER A 598 -11.13 -36.28 37.57
N GLN A 599 -10.32 -36.13 38.63
CA GLN A 599 -9.09 -35.34 38.57
C GLN A 599 -7.99 -36.08 37.80
N ILE A 600 -7.90 -37.40 37.94
CA ILE A 600 -6.96 -38.23 37.19
C ILE A 600 -7.32 -38.22 35.70
N GLU A 601 -8.61 -38.30 35.36
CA GLU A 601 -9.10 -38.23 33.98
C GLU A 601 -8.87 -36.84 33.35
N GLU A 602 -9.12 -35.75 34.09
CA GLU A 602 -8.82 -34.39 33.64
C GLU A 602 -7.31 -34.17 33.43
N LEU A 603 -6.47 -34.66 34.34
CA LEU A 603 -5.02 -34.57 34.18
C LEU A 603 -4.50 -35.43 33.02
N SER A 604 -5.10 -36.60 32.80
CA SER A 604 -4.73 -37.50 31.70
C SER A 604 -5.10 -36.91 30.35
N THR A 605 -6.29 -36.32 30.23
CA THR A 605 -6.71 -35.61 29.00
C THR A 605 -5.84 -34.39 28.73
N ARG A 606 -5.48 -33.62 29.78
CA ARG A 606 -4.57 -32.48 29.64
C ARG A 606 -3.15 -32.90 29.24
N LEU A 607 -2.65 -34.00 29.78
CA LEU A 607 -1.35 -34.55 29.39
C LEU A 607 -1.35 -35.03 27.94
N ALA A 608 -2.42 -35.69 27.49
CA ALA A 608 -2.57 -36.13 26.10
C ALA A 608 -2.56 -34.95 25.13
N ILE A 609 -3.31 -33.88 25.44
CA ILE A 609 -3.30 -32.64 24.64
C ILE A 609 -1.89 -32.03 24.59
N GLN A 610 -1.18 -31.95 25.72
CA GLN A 610 0.19 -31.43 25.74
C GLN A 610 1.18 -32.31 24.97
N MET A 611 0.98 -33.63 24.94
CA MET A 611 1.80 -34.54 24.12
C MET A 611 1.56 -34.30 22.63
N ASP A 612 0.30 -34.18 22.21
CA ASP A 612 -0.07 -33.90 20.82
C ASP A 612 0.43 -32.52 20.36
N GLU A 613 0.33 -31.50 21.21
CA GLU A 613 0.90 -30.17 20.96
C GLU A 613 2.42 -30.23 20.79
N ASN A 614 3.13 -30.94 21.67
CA ASN A 614 4.58 -31.08 21.57
C ASN A 614 5.00 -31.83 20.31
N GLU A 615 4.28 -32.88 19.91
CA GLU A 615 4.58 -33.62 18.68
C GLU A 615 4.31 -32.76 17.44
N SER A 616 3.21 -32.01 17.42
CA SER A 616 2.90 -31.04 16.37
C SER A 616 3.96 -29.95 16.25
N LEU A 617 4.43 -29.39 17.38
CA LEU A 617 5.51 -28.40 17.42
C LEU A 617 6.83 -28.99 16.91
N LYS A 618 7.13 -30.23 17.27
CA LYS A 618 8.33 -30.93 16.81
C LYS A 618 8.31 -31.17 15.30
N MET A 619 7.16 -31.61 14.75
CA MET A 619 6.96 -31.76 13.31
C MET A 619 7.09 -30.43 12.57
N ALA A 620 6.47 -29.36 13.07
CA ALA A 620 6.56 -28.03 12.47
C ALA A 620 7.99 -27.49 12.49
N LEU A 621 8.75 -27.74 13.57
CA LEU A 621 10.15 -27.34 13.66
C LEU A 621 11.04 -28.14 12.70
N GLN A 622 10.79 -29.43 12.55
CA GLN A 622 11.49 -30.29 11.59
C GLN A 622 11.21 -29.85 10.14
N ASP A 623 9.95 -29.57 9.80
CA ASP A 623 9.57 -29.06 8.47
C ASP A 623 10.22 -27.70 8.21
N SER A 624 10.19 -26.78 9.18
CA SER A 624 10.85 -25.48 9.05
C SER A 624 12.37 -25.60 8.88
N ALA A 625 13.01 -26.53 9.59
CA ALA A 625 14.43 -26.81 9.43
C ALA A 625 14.75 -27.34 8.03
N LYS A 626 13.93 -28.27 7.52
CA LYS A 626 14.09 -28.84 6.17
C LYS A 626 13.92 -27.79 5.08
N THR A 627 12.89 -26.94 5.16
CA THR A 627 12.71 -25.84 4.19
C THR A 627 13.90 -24.89 4.20
N LYS A 628 14.42 -24.52 5.38
CA LYS A 628 15.62 -23.66 5.47
C LYS A 628 16.86 -24.33 4.89
N GLU A 629 17.01 -25.64 5.04
CA GLU A 629 18.10 -26.40 4.44
C GLU A 629 18.00 -26.44 2.91
N GLU A 630 16.79 -26.59 2.36
CA GLU A 630 16.52 -26.50 0.92
C GLU A 630 16.81 -25.09 0.38
N ASP A 631 16.38 -24.04 1.08
CA ASP A 631 16.67 -22.65 0.73
C ASP A 631 18.18 -22.38 0.73
N PHE A 632 18.88 -22.85 1.75
CA PHE A 632 20.34 -22.70 1.84
C PHE A 632 21.06 -23.43 0.70
N ARG A 633 20.58 -24.62 0.33
CA ARG A 633 21.12 -25.39 -0.81
C ARG A 633 20.92 -24.65 -2.12
N LEU A 634 19.73 -24.11 -2.38
CA LEU A 634 19.44 -23.34 -3.59
C LEU A 634 20.28 -22.05 -3.65
N TYR A 635 20.45 -21.38 -2.52
CA TYR A 635 21.34 -20.21 -2.42
C TYR A 635 22.78 -20.58 -2.76
N GLN A 636 23.30 -21.67 -2.19
CA GLN A 636 24.66 -22.14 -2.46
C GLN A 636 24.86 -22.52 -3.93
N GLU A 637 23.87 -23.17 -4.55
CA GLU A 637 23.89 -23.49 -5.99
C GLU A 637 23.89 -22.22 -6.85
N THR A 638 23.01 -21.26 -6.55
CA THR A 638 22.91 -20.00 -7.30
C THR A 638 24.20 -19.21 -7.21
N VAL A 639 24.79 -19.11 -6.01
CA VAL A 639 26.10 -18.45 -5.80
C VAL A 639 27.20 -19.18 -6.57
N GLY A 640 27.18 -20.52 -6.61
CA GLY A 640 28.09 -21.32 -7.42
C GLY A 640 28.00 -21.01 -8.91
N GLN A 641 26.78 -21.01 -9.46
CA GLN A 641 26.55 -20.71 -10.88
C GLN A 641 26.99 -19.28 -11.25
N VAL A 642 26.68 -18.30 -10.41
CA VAL A 642 27.11 -16.90 -10.62
C VAL A 642 28.63 -16.79 -10.63
N LYS A 643 29.31 -17.50 -9.71
CA LYS A 643 30.77 -17.55 -9.67
C LYS A 643 31.35 -18.15 -10.96
N ASP A 644 30.75 -19.23 -11.46
CA ASP A 644 31.20 -19.87 -12.70
C ASP A 644 31.03 -18.98 -13.93
N ILE A 645 29.88 -18.30 -14.05
CA ILE A 645 29.63 -17.32 -15.13
C ILE A 645 30.65 -16.19 -15.07
N PHE A 646 30.95 -15.67 -13.88
CA PHE A 646 31.92 -14.60 -13.69
C PHE A 646 33.34 -15.06 -14.09
N LEU A 647 33.75 -16.26 -13.67
CA LEU A 647 35.04 -16.84 -14.07
C LEU A 647 35.12 -17.13 -15.57
N GLN A 648 34.00 -17.44 -16.23
CA GLN A 648 33.94 -17.61 -17.67
C GLN A 648 34.10 -16.27 -18.40
N ALA A 649 33.41 -15.22 -17.94
CA ALA A 649 33.53 -13.86 -18.49
C ALA A 649 34.97 -13.32 -18.37
N LEU A 650 35.62 -13.54 -17.22
CA LEU A 650 37.03 -13.16 -17.02
C LEU A 650 37.99 -13.92 -17.95
N ARG A 651 37.73 -15.22 -18.19
CA ARG A 651 38.53 -16.01 -19.15
C ARG A 651 38.35 -15.50 -20.57
N GLN A 652 37.14 -15.15 -20.96
CA GLN A 652 36.84 -14.62 -22.30
C GLN A 652 37.50 -13.25 -22.53
N GLN A 653 37.43 -12.34 -21.55
CA GLN A 653 38.13 -11.06 -21.60
C GLN A 653 39.66 -11.22 -21.73
N LYS A 654 40.23 -12.26 -21.13
CA LYS A 654 41.66 -12.56 -21.24
C LYS A 654 42.03 -13.10 -22.63
N GLN A 655 41.17 -13.89 -23.25
CA GLN A 655 41.34 -14.38 -24.61
C GLN A 655 41.18 -13.27 -25.66
N ASP A 656 40.26 -12.33 -25.46
CA ASP A 656 40.04 -11.21 -26.39
C ASP A 656 41.17 -10.15 -26.34
N ARG A 657 42.07 -10.24 -25.35
CA ARG A 657 43.23 -9.34 -25.18
C ARG A 657 44.54 -9.88 -25.76
N THR A 658 44.56 -11.16 -26.17
CA THR A 658 45.68 -11.80 -26.89
C THR A 658 45.35 -11.91 -28.36
#